data_AF-A0A359KBM3-F1
#
_entry.id   AF-A0A359KBM3-F1
#
_cell.length_a   1.000
_cell.length_b   1.000
_cell.length_c   1.000
_cell.angle_alpha   90.00
_cell.angle_beta   90.00
_cell.angle_gamma   90.00
#
_symmetry.space_group_name_H-M   'P 1'
#
loop_
_entity.id
_entity.type
_entity.pdbx_description
1 polymer ?
#
loop_
_entity_poly.entity_id
_entity_poly.type
_entity_poly.pdbx_seq_one_letter_code
_entity_poly.pdbx_strand_id
1 'polypeptide(L)'
;NHATFKASLFMAAGIIDHEAGSRDMRKLSGLIRFMPITATLAMVAAAAMAGVPLLNGFLSKEMFLAEALASTQTSALNQALPVLATLASAFSVLYSLRFIHSTFFGPPPTELDRVPHEPPAWMRRPVEVLVALCLLVGIFPAITVGPFLRSAAVTMLGFDLPQYSLALWHGFNLPLLLSVIAMAGGIGLYVVFGKALNANPRGGPWGMKRLNGGYLFERSQVILMDLSQWIVRHLGAQRLQPQLRLILLTALLSAAVAAAGGFVLTWPEFRVPQAHNLAFAALWLAGGACALAAAWQAKYHRLAAVILMGGAGLASCLTFVWLSAPDLALTQLVVEVVTTVLLLLGLRWLPKRLAEIHVPESEQRRARWRRRLDRGIAVCAGAGVALIAWAVMVRPPVEGVSRFFVEKAYEEAGGRNVVNVILVDFRAFDTFGEITVLGVVGLTVLALLRRFRPASDSLSQPMQKRVQDASDRAREGRTEGDTLSDTMMIPGVVMRWLFPFIILLAVHLFLRGHDLPGGGFAAGVALSIAFILQYMSSGARWVEERLEIRPIIWIGVGLLLAALSGAVGWIFDQPFLTTYFQYADLPLLGRVPLASAVLFDLGVVVLVVGATVLVLVALAHQSLRRARIEEAEAEAEAEAEQKGGAQ
;
A
#
# COMPACT_ATOMS: atom_id res chain seq x y z
N ASN A 1 48.88 -1.10 -26.22
CA ASN A 1 49.71 -1.95 -25.34
C ASN A 1 48.89 -2.86 -24.44
N HIS A 2 48.13 -2.35 -23.46
CA HIS A 2 47.34 -3.22 -22.56
C HIS A 2 46.46 -4.25 -23.28
N ALA A 3 45.71 -3.82 -24.30
CA ALA A 3 44.86 -4.71 -25.07
C ALA A 3 45.61 -5.89 -25.71
N THR A 4 46.82 -5.67 -26.25
CA THR A 4 47.54 -6.72 -26.98
C THR A 4 48.12 -7.79 -26.05
N PHE A 5 48.77 -7.39 -24.94
CA PHE A 5 49.33 -8.36 -23.99
C PHE A 5 48.25 -9.01 -23.11
N LYS A 6 47.16 -8.31 -22.74
CA LYS A 6 46.07 -8.94 -21.97
C LYS A 6 45.29 -9.93 -22.81
N ALA A 7 44.96 -9.59 -24.06
CA ALA A 7 44.24 -10.50 -24.94
C ALA A 7 45.04 -11.79 -25.17
N SER A 8 46.35 -11.67 -25.44
CA SER A 8 47.23 -12.84 -25.57
C SER A 8 47.32 -13.66 -24.28
N LEU A 9 47.37 -13.03 -23.10
CA LEU A 9 47.34 -13.73 -21.81
C LEU A 9 46.01 -14.43 -21.52
N PHE A 10 44.87 -13.82 -21.87
CA PHE A 10 43.56 -14.47 -21.75
C PHE A 10 43.45 -15.68 -22.67
N MET A 11 43.92 -15.56 -23.92
CA MET A 11 43.97 -16.67 -24.86
C MET A 11 44.91 -17.77 -24.39
N ALA A 12 46.11 -17.43 -23.89
CA ALA A 12 47.05 -18.39 -23.30
C ALA A 12 46.45 -19.11 -22.08
N ALA A 13 45.75 -18.39 -21.20
CA ALA A 13 45.04 -19.00 -20.08
C ALA A 13 43.91 -19.94 -20.53
N GLY A 14 43.22 -19.61 -21.63
CA GLY A 14 42.20 -20.47 -22.25
C GLY A 14 42.79 -21.72 -22.91
N ILE A 15 43.96 -21.62 -23.54
CA ILE A 15 44.73 -22.77 -24.05
C ILE A 15 45.10 -23.69 -22.89
N ILE A 16 45.65 -23.15 -21.80
CA ILE A 16 46.03 -23.94 -20.63
C ILE A 16 44.81 -24.63 -20.02
N ASP A 17 43.67 -23.93 -19.89
CA ASP A 17 42.41 -24.50 -19.41
C ASP A 17 41.95 -25.69 -20.27
N HIS A 18 41.97 -25.54 -21.60
CA HIS A 18 41.56 -26.56 -22.55
C HIS A 18 42.47 -27.80 -22.55
N GLU A 19 43.79 -27.59 -22.52
CA GLU A 19 44.80 -28.64 -22.65
C GLU A 19 45.13 -29.33 -21.31
N ALA A 20 45.06 -28.60 -20.19
CA ALA A 20 45.34 -29.14 -18.85
C ALA A 20 44.08 -29.55 -18.07
N GLY A 21 42.88 -29.09 -18.48
CA GLY A 21 41.61 -29.37 -17.81
C GLY A 21 41.40 -28.60 -16.49
N SER A 22 42.29 -27.68 -16.14
CA SER A 22 42.21 -26.89 -14.91
C SER A 22 42.83 -25.51 -15.10
N ARG A 23 42.27 -24.52 -14.38
CA ARG A 23 42.83 -23.15 -14.28
C ARG A 23 43.47 -22.87 -12.92
N ASP A 24 43.46 -23.86 -12.03
CA ASP A 24 43.97 -23.70 -10.68
C ASP A 24 45.49 -23.67 -10.69
N MET A 25 46.07 -22.50 -10.46
CA MET A 25 47.53 -22.29 -10.41
C MET A 25 48.23 -23.12 -9.31
N ARG A 26 47.48 -23.73 -8.39
CA ARG A 26 48.02 -24.68 -7.40
C ARG A 26 48.28 -26.07 -8.00
N LYS A 27 47.56 -26.43 -9.07
CA LYS A 27 47.66 -27.70 -9.78
C LYS A 27 48.53 -27.61 -11.03
N LEU A 28 48.59 -26.43 -11.64
CA LEU A 28 49.39 -26.15 -12.83
C LEU A 28 50.85 -25.91 -12.42
N SER A 29 51.78 -26.76 -12.87
CA SER A 29 53.23 -26.58 -12.71
C SER A 29 53.98 -27.30 -13.84
N GLY A 30 55.20 -26.87 -14.14
CA GLY A 30 56.09 -27.56 -15.08
C GLY A 30 55.63 -27.64 -16.53
N LEU A 31 54.62 -26.85 -16.94
CA LEU A 31 53.98 -26.96 -18.26
C LEU A 31 54.92 -26.66 -19.44
N ILE A 32 56.07 -26.00 -19.23
CA ILE A 32 57.03 -25.69 -20.31
C ILE A 32 57.54 -26.95 -21.03
N ARG A 33 57.55 -28.11 -20.36
CA ARG A 33 57.97 -29.39 -20.94
C ARG A 33 56.94 -29.97 -21.92
N PHE A 34 55.68 -29.62 -21.75
CA PHE A 34 54.55 -30.14 -22.52
C PHE A 34 54.11 -29.17 -23.62
N MET A 35 54.18 -27.87 -23.35
CA MET A 35 53.77 -26.80 -24.25
C MET A 35 54.82 -25.67 -24.33
N PRO A 36 56.03 -25.93 -24.88
CA PRO A 36 57.12 -24.96 -24.90
C PRO A 36 56.81 -23.69 -25.72
N ILE A 37 56.04 -23.79 -26.80
CA ILE A 37 55.71 -22.65 -27.66
C ILE A 37 54.63 -21.79 -26.97
N THR A 38 53.61 -22.42 -26.39
CA THR A 38 52.60 -21.69 -25.60
C THR A 38 53.23 -21.01 -24.38
N ALA A 39 54.16 -21.68 -23.69
CA ALA A 39 54.90 -21.13 -22.57
C ALA A 39 55.74 -19.91 -22.97
N THR A 40 56.47 -19.97 -24.08
CA THR A 40 57.26 -18.83 -24.58
C THR A 40 56.41 -17.63 -24.96
N LEU A 41 55.30 -17.85 -25.66
CA LEU A 41 54.34 -16.78 -25.98
C LEU A 41 53.74 -16.13 -24.72
N ALA A 42 53.34 -16.95 -23.73
CA ALA A 42 52.82 -16.47 -22.45
C ALA A 42 53.90 -15.70 -21.66
N MET A 43 55.15 -16.17 -21.67
CA MET A 43 56.29 -15.47 -21.05
C MET A 43 56.53 -14.11 -21.66
N VAL A 44 56.52 -13.98 -23.00
CA VAL A 44 56.69 -12.68 -23.66
C VAL A 44 55.52 -11.74 -23.35
N ALA A 45 54.28 -12.23 -23.38
CA ALA A 45 53.10 -11.43 -23.03
C ALA A 45 53.09 -10.99 -21.55
N ALA A 46 53.51 -11.87 -20.63
CA ALA A 46 53.64 -11.55 -19.21
C ALA A 46 54.81 -10.60 -18.94
N ALA A 47 55.93 -10.73 -19.66
CA ALA A 47 57.05 -9.80 -19.60
C ALA A 47 56.66 -8.41 -20.12
N ALA A 48 55.81 -8.35 -21.16
CA ALA A 48 55.23 -7.10 -21.63
C ALA A 48 54.34 -6.47 -20.55
N MET A 49 53.47 -7.24 -19.89
CA MET A 49 52.67 -6.78 -18.75
C MET A 49 53.52 -6.34 -17.54
N ALA A 50 54.63 -7.03 -17.28
CA ALA A 50 55.61 -6.68 -16.24
C ALA A 50 56.43 -5.43 -16.61
N GLY A 51 56.49 -5.04 -17.88
CA GLY A 51 57.27 -3.91 -18.35
C GLY A 51 58.76 -4.21 -18.44
N VAL A 52 59.12 -5.38 -18.95
CA VAL A 52 60.50 -5.73 -19.26
C VAL A 52 60.99 -4.90 -20.46
N PRO A 53 62.22 -4.36 -20.45
CA PRO A 53 62.79 -3.62 -21.57
C PRO A 53 62.64 -4.34 -22.91
N LEU A 54 62.55 -3.57 -24.01
CA LEU A 54 62.30 -4.03 -25.39
C LEU A 54 60.87 -4.51 -25.70
N LEU A 55 59.98 -4.58 -24.70
CA LEU A 55 58.57 -4.90 -24.90
C LEU A 55 57.69 -3.66 -24.78
N ASN A 56 56.56 -3.69 -25.48
CA ASN A 56 55.64 -2.54 -25.54
C ASN A 56 55.16 -2.02 -24.16
N GLY A 57 55.04 -2.89 -23.16
CA GLY A 57 54.60 -2.46 -21.82
C GLY A 57 55.68 -1.74 -21.00
N PHE A 58 56.97 -1.84 -21.35
CA PHE A 58 58.01 -1.02 -20.76
C PHE A 58 57.81 0.46 -21.11
N LEU A 59 57.61 0.77 -22.38
CA LEU A 59 57.31 2.12 -22.86
C LEU A 59 56.10 2.73 -22.16
N SER A 60 55.02 1.95 -22.00
CA SER A 60 53.82 2.42 -21.30
C SER A 60 54.06 2.70 -19.81
N LYS A 61 54.89 1.90 -19.12
CA LYS A 61 55.19 2.11 -17.71
C LYS A 61 56.16 3.26 -17.49
N GLU A 62 57.17 3.42 -18.35
CA GLU A 62 58.13 4.52 -18.27
C GLU A 62 57.43 5.86 -18.50
N MET A 63 56.56 5.96 -19.51
CA MET A 63 55.74 7.16 -19.73
C MET A 63 54.79 7.44 -18.57
N PHE A 64 54.16 6.41 -18.00
CA PHE A 64 53.29 6.56 -16.84
C PHE A 64 54.05 7.07 -15.59
N LEU A 65 55.27 6.57 -15.35
CA LEU A 65 56.11 7.03 -14.25
C LEU A 65 56.68 8.44 -14.49
N ALA A 66 57.02 8.77 -15.74
CA ALA A 66 57.44 10.11 -16.13
C ALA A 66 56.33 11.14 -15.86
N GLU A 67 55.09 10.83 -16.22
CA GLU A 67 53.94 11.70 -15.96
C GLU A 67 53.62 11.79 -14.46
N ALA A 68 53.67 10.67 -13.73
CA ALA A 68 53.50 10.66 -12.28
C ALA A 68 54.53 11.58 -11.59
N LEU A 69 55.78 11.60 -12.06
CA LEU A 69 56.83 12.50 -11.58
C LEU A 69 56.57 13.97 -11.93
N ALA A 70 56.13 14.26 -13.16
CA ALA A 70 55.83 15.62 -13.60
C ALA A 70 54.66 16.26 -12.81
N SER A 71 53.69 15.44 -12.38
CA SER A 71 52.48 15.88 -11.68
C SER A 71 52.66 16.27 -10.19
N THR A 72 53.87 16.14 -9.63
CA THR A 72 54.14 16.26 -8.18
C THR A 72 53.96 17.66 -7.57
N GLN A 73 53.79 18.73 -8.36
CA GLN A 73 53.89 20.12 -7.88
C GLN A 73 52.62 20.70 -7.21
N THR A 74 51.46 20.03 -7.30
CA THR A 74 50.17 20.69 -7.01
C THR A 74 49.44 20.23 -5.74
N SER A 75 49.79 19.09 -5.13
CA SER A 75 49.13 18.57 -3.91
C SER A 75 49.97 17.51 -3.18
N ALA A 76 49.78 17.36 -1.87
CA ALA A 76 50.39 16.27 -1.07
C ALA A 76 50.02 14.88 -1.60
N LEU A 77 48.83 14.74 -2.19
CA LEU A 77 48.38 13.49 -2.83
C LEU A 77 49.16 13.21 -4.12
N ASN A 78 49.55 14.27 -4.85
CA ASN A 78 50.36 14.17 -6.07
C ASN A 78 51.83 13.86 -5.78
N GLN A 79 52.35 14.30 -4.64
CA GLN A 79 53.69 13.91 -4.17
C GLN A 79 53.80 12.40 -3.89
N ALA A 80 52.70 11.75 -3.52
CA ALA A 80 52.66 10.29 -3.30
C ALA A 80 52.53 9.49 -4.61
N LEU A 81 52.13 10.10 -5.73
CA LEU A 81 51.84 9.39 -6.98
C LEU A 81 53.02 8.59 -7.54
N PRO A 82 54.27 9.12 -7.61
CA PRO A 82 55.41 8.32 -8.09
C PRO A 82 55.64 7.08 -7.23
N VAL A 83 55.50 7.20 -5.91
CA VAL A 83 55.67 6.08 -4.98
C VAL A 83 54.55 5.06 -5.17
N LEU A 84 53.29 5.49 -5.24
CA LEU A 84 52.14 4.61 -5.47
C LEU A 84 52.19 3.94 -6.85
N ALA A 85 52.58 4.67 -7.89
CA ALA A 85 52.76 4.15 -9.25
C ALA A 85 53.90 3.12 -9.33
N THR A 86 55.01 3.37 -8.63
CA THR A 86 56.13 2.45 -8.51
C THR A 86 55.72 1.18 -7.75
N LEU A 87 55.00 1.32 -6.63
CA LEU A 87 54.45 0.19 -5.88
C LEU A 87 53.44 -0.62 -6.69
N ALA A 88 52.52 0.04 -7.40
CA ALA A 88 51.58 -0.63 -8.30
C ALA A 88 52.29 -1.38 -9.43
N SER A 89 53.35 -0.77 -9.98
CA SER A 89 54.19 -1.41 -11.00
C SER A 89 54.95 -2.61 -10.44
N ALA A 90 55.45 -2.54 -9.20
CA ALA A 90 56.08 -3.65 -8.50
C ALA A 90 55.10 -4.80 -8.25
N PHE A 91 53.86 -4.52 -7.83
CA PHE A 91 52.80 -5.53 -7.74
C PHE A 91 52.44 -6.11 -9.11
N SER A 92 52.52 -5.33 -10.18
CA SER A 92 52.34 -5.81 -11.54
C SER A 92 53.42 -6.81 -11.96
N VAL A 93 54.67 -6.53 -11.63
CA VAL A 93 55.78 -7.48 -11.81
C VAL A 93 55.57 -8.73 -10.96
N LEU A 94 55.19 -8.56 -9.68
CA LEU A 94 54.92 -9.66 -8.75
C LEU A 94 53.89 -10.66 -9.32
N TYR A 95 52.71 -10.19 -9.73
CA TYR A 95 51.69 -11.11 -10.24
C TYR A 95 52.04 -11.70 -11.61
N SER A 96 52.77 -10.96 -12.46
CA SER A 96 53.23 -11.45 -13.77
C SER A 96 54.26 -12.56 -13.61
N LEU A 97 55.24 -12.36 -12.72
CA LEU A 97 56.26 -13.35 -12.38
C LEU A 97 55.63 -14.56 -11.69
N ARG A 98 54.69 -14.35 -10.77
CA ARG A 98 53.93 -15.43 -10.14
C ARG A 98 53.24 -16.28 -11.18
N PHE A 99 52.53 -15.68 -12.14
CA PHE A 99 51.86 -16.40 -13.21
C PHE A 99 52.82 -17.30 -13.98
N ILE A 100 53.97 -16.76 -14.43
CA ILE A 100 54.95 -17.52 -15.19
C ILE A 100 55.61 -18.63 -14.37
N HIS A 101 56.13 -18.30 -13.19
CA HIS A 101 56.86 -19.24 -12.36
C HIS A 101 55.97 -20.37 -11.85
N SER A 102 54.76 -20.08 -11.35
CA SER A 102 53.88 -21.14 -10.82
C SER A 102 53.38 -22.06 -11.93
N THR A 103 52.99 -21.51 -13.08
CA THR A 103 52.32 -22.27 -14.15
C THR A 103 53.29 -23.08 -15.00
N PHE A 104 54.45 -22.52 -15.38
CA PHE A 104 55.34 -23.14 -16.37
C PHE A 104 56.59 -23.80 -15.80
N PHE A 105 57.04 -23.36 -14.62
CA PHE A 105 58.24 -23.89 -13.96
C PHE A 105 57.87 -24.74 -12.74
N GLY A 106 58.77 -25.62 -12.32
CA GLY A 106 58.55 -26.56 -11.20
C GLY A 106 58.45 -28.03 -11.63
N PRO A 107 58.01 -28.91 -10.71
CA PRO A 107 57.85 -30.34 -11.00
C PRO A 107 56.72 -30.59 -12.03
N PRO A 108 56.73 -31.75 -12.72
CA PRO A 108 55.63 -32.14 -13.60
C PRO A 108 54.29 -32.15 -12.84
N PRO A 109 53.19 -31.74 -13.49
CA PRO A 109 51.90 -31.68 -12.84
C PRO A 109 51.31 -33.09 -12.64
N THR A 110 50.80 -33.38 -11.45
CA THR A 110 50.30 -34.72 -11.07
C THR A 110 48.77 -34.81 -10.95
N GLU A 111 48.07 -33.67 -10.82
CA GLU A 111 46.63 -33.59 -10.56
C GLU A 111 45.84 -32.90 -11.69
N LEU A 112 46.19 -33.21 -12.95
CA LEU A 112 45.49 -32.68 -14.12
C LEU A 112 44.55 -33.72 -14.73
N ASP A 113 43.41 -33.26 -15.21
CA ASP A 113 42.39 -34.11 -15.84
C ASP A 113 42.83 -34.59 -17.24
N ARG A 114 43.79 -33.91 -17.85
CA ARG A 114 44.35 -34.21 -19.17
C ARG A 114 45.87 -34.13 -19.15
N VAL A 115 46.52 -34.95 -19.97
CA VAL A 115 47.96 -34.83 -20.25
C VAL A 115 48.15 -33.61 -21.15
N PRO A 116 48.83 -32.55 -20.69
CA PRO A 116 48.96 -31.34 -21.49
C PRO A 116 49.80 -31.60 -22.74
N HIS A 117 49.44 -30.97 -23.84
CA HIS A 117 50.26 -30.94 -25.06
C HIS A 117 50.18 -29.58 -25.73
N GLU A 118 51.03 -29.33 -26.72
CA GLU A 118 50.92 -28.14 -27.56
C GLU A 118 49.56 -28.12 -28.27
N PRO A 119 48.82 -26.99 -28.25
CA PRO A 119 47.55 -26.89 -28.94
C PRO A 119 47.72 -26.89 -30.46
N PRO A 120 46.65 -27.19 -31.22
CA PRO A 120 46.64 -27.03 -32.66
C PRO A 120 47.03 -25.59 -33.09
N ALA A 121 47.72 -25.47 -34.22
CA ALA A 121 48.26 -24.19 -34.69
C ALA A 121 47.21 -23.06 -34.76
N TRP A 122 45.98 -23.36 -35.15
CA TRP A 122 44.90 -22.37 -35.25
C TRP A 122 44.49 -21.76 -33.91
N MET A 123 44.64 -22.49 -32.80
CA MET A 123 44.38 -21.96 -31.46
C MET A 123 45.52 -21.04 -31.00
N ARG A 124 46.74 -21.28 -31.48
CA ARG A 124 47.96 -20.55 -31.09
C ARG A 124 48.26 -19.32 -31.95
N ARG A 125 47.93 -19.36 -33.25
CA ARG A 125 48.19 -18.27 -34.23
C ARG A 125 47.72 -16.88 -33.77
N PRO A 126 46.52 -16.70 -33.16
CA PRO A 126 46.12 -15.41 -32.63
C PRO A 126 47.06 -14.89 -31.53
N VAL A 127 47.54 -15.78 -30.66
CA VAL A 127 48.50 -15.45 -29.59
C VAL A 127 49.84 -15.05 -30.20
N GLU A 128 50.33 -15.82 -31.19
CA GLU A 128 51.57 -15.51 -31.92
C GLU A 128 51.53 -14.11 -32.54
N VAL A 129 50.43 -13.75 -33.22
CA VAL A 129 50.25 -12.42 -33.84
C VAL A 129 50.26 -11.32 -32.78
N LEU A 130 49.52 -11.50 -31.67
CA LEU A 130 49.46 -10.50 -30.60
C LEU A 130 50.79 -10.33 -29.87
N VAL A 131 51.54 -11.41 -29.66
CA VAL A 131 52.88 -11.37 -29.06
C VAL A 131 53.88 -10.74 -30.01
N ALA A 132 53.83 -11.07 -31.31
CA ALA A 132 54.62 -10.41 -32.34
C ALA A 132 54.36 -8.91 -32.36
N LEU A 133 53.10 -8.48 -32.25
CA LEU A 133 52.76 -7.06 -32.10
C LEU A 133 53.33 -6.45 -30.81
N CYS A 134 53.39 -7.18 -29.69
CA CYS A 134 54.01 -6.67 -28.46
C CYS A 134 55.52 -6.43 -28.62
N LEU A 135 56.20 -7.29 -29.39
CA LEU A 135 57.61 -7.13 -29.74
C LEU A 135 57.81 -6.01 -30.76
N LEU A 136 57.04 -5.99 -31.85
CA LEU A 136 57.15 -4.96 -32.90
C LEU A 136 56.93 -3.55 -32.34
N VAL A 137 55.91 -3.37 -31.49
CA VAL A 137 55.64 -2.09 -30.83
C VAL A 137 56.70 -1.76 -29.78
N GLY A 138 57.27 -2.77 -29.12
CA GLY A 138 58.35 -2.58 -28.15
C GLY A 138 59.67 -2.15 -28.80
N ILE A 139 60.00 -2.72 -29.96
CA ILE A 139 61.28 -2.54 -30.67
C ILE A 139 61.22 -1.33 -31.65
N PHE A 140 60.09 -1.10 -32.31
CA PHE A 140 59.93 -0.03 -33.31
C PHE A 140 58.73 0.90 -33.05
N PRO A 141 58.57 1.44 -31.82
CA PRO A 141 57.37 2.18 -31.41
C PRO A 141 57.04 3.40 -32.28
N ALA A 142 58.07 4.14 -32.71
CA ALA A 142 57.91 5.36 -33.50
C ALA A 142 57.29 5.10 -34.89
N ILE A 143 57.62 3.95 -35.50
CA ILE A 143 57.11 3.56 -36.82
C ILE A 143 55.75 2.88 -36.69
N THR A 144 55.59 2.00 -35.69
CA THR A 144 54.38 1.17 -35.57
C THR A 144 53.19 1.93 -34.98
N VAL A 145 53.39 2.61 -33.85
CA VAL A 145 52.28 3.21 -33.07
C VAL A 145 52.33 4.73 -33.10
N GLY A 146 53.49 5.34 -33.34
CA GLY A 146 53.67 6.79 -33.36
C GLY A 146 52.62 7.57 -34.17
N PRO A 147 52.35 7.23 -35.45
CA PRO A 147 51.37 7.96 -36.26
C PRO A 147 49.94 7.88 -35.69
N PHE A 148 49.53 6.68 -35.27
CA PHE A 148 48.20 6.44 -34.71
C PHE A 148 48.04 7.11 -33.34
N LEU A 149 49.08 7.05 -32.50
CA LEU A 149 49.09 7.68 -31.18
C LEU A 149 49.06 9.20 -31.30
N ARG A 150 49.80 9.78 -32.24
CA ARG A 150 49.73 11.22 -32.52
C ARG A 150 48.34 11.64 -32.98
N SER A 151 47.74 10.92 -33.92
CA SER A 151 46.38 11.21 -34.39
C SER A 151 45.36 11.16 -33.26
N ALA A 152 45.43 10.13 -32.40
CA ALA A 152 44.56 10.00 -31.24
C ALA A 152 44.80 11.14 -30.22
N ALA A 153 46.07 11.45 -29.93
CA ALA A 153 46.42 12.51 -29.00
C ALA A 153 45.96 13.89 -29.47
N VAL A 154 46.14 14.23 -30.76
CA VAL A 154 45.65 15.50 -31.34
C VAL A 154 44.14 15.61 -31.21
N THR A 155 43.42 14.50 -31.41
CA THR A 155 41.95 14.48 -31.30
C THR A 155 41.49 14.73 -29.85
N MET A 156 42.26 14.27 -28.86
CA MET A 156 41.88 14.40 -27.44
C MET A 156 42.37 15.72 -26.80
N LEU A 157 43.55 16.22 -27.20
CA LEU A 157 44.25 17.33 -26.54
C LEU A 157 44.41 18.58 -27.43
N GLY A 158 44.08 18.49 -28.71
CA GLY A 158 44.34 19.56 -29.69
C GLY A 158 45.73 19.49 -30.33
N PHE A 159 46.07 20.50 -31.13
CA PHE A 159 47.33 20.52 -31.90
C PHE A 159 48.58 20.84 -31.06
N ASP A 160 48.40 21.47 -29.88
CA ASP A 160 49.48 21.79 -28.95
C ASP A 160 49.81 20.59 -28.05
N LEU A 161 50.35 19.54 -28.67
CA LEU A 161 50.76 18.35 -27.95
C LEU A 161 51.99 18.61 -27.08
N PRO A 162 52.01 18.14 -25.82
CA PRO A 162 53.23 18.13 -25.02
C PRO A 162 54.31 17.31 -25.73
N GLN A 163 55.58 17.71 -25.58
CA GLN A 163 56.69 16.98 -26.18
C GLN A 163 56.78 15.57 -25.55
N TYR A 164 56.49 14.53 -26.33
CA TYR A 164 56.71 13.15 -25.95
C TYR A 164 57.66 12.47 -26.93
N SER A 165 58.52 11.60 -26.42
CA SER A 165 59.44 10.80 -27.22
C SER A 165 59.09 9.33 -27.06
N LEU A 166 58.88 8.65 -28.19
CA LEU A 166 58.72 7.19 -28.26
C LEU A 166 60.08 6.49 -28.42
N ALA A 167 61.17 7.08 -27.92
CA ALA A 167 62.46 6.40 -27.91
C ALA A 167 62.39 5.15 -27.01
N LEU A 168 63.20 4.14 -27.35
CA LEU A 168 63.39 2.95 -26.53
C LEU A 168 64.29 3.18 -25.33
N TRP A 169 65.10 4.23 -25.43
CA TRP A 169 66.15 4.56 -24.49
C TRP A 169 66.27 6.08 -24.41
N HIS A 170 65.85 6.64 -23.28
CA HIS A 170 65.92 8.08 -23.02
C HIS A 170 67.12 8.46 -22.13
N GLY A 171 68.09 7.54 -21.97
CA GLY A 171 69.25 7.72 -21.09
C GLY A 171 68.98 7.30 -19.63
N PHE A 172 69.97 7.51 -18.75
CA PHE A 172 69.79 7.29 -17.31
C PHE A 172 68.92 8.41 -16.73
N ASN A 173 67.61 8.17 -16.61
CA ASN A 173 66.62 9.10 -16.09
C ASN A 173 65.92 8.55 -14.82
N LEU A 174 65.20 9.42 -14.08
CA LEU A 174 64.43 9.00 -12.90
C LEU A 174 63.32 7.96 -13.21
N PRO A 175 62.53 8.09 -14.30
CA PRO A 175 61.53 7.08 -14.68
C PRO A 175 62.10 5.67 -14.88
N LEU A 176 63.29 5.55 -15.48
CA LEU A 176 64.03 4.31 -15.67
C LEU A 176 64.48 3.75 -14.32
N LEU A 177 65.03 4.59 -13.42
CA LEU A 177 65.38 4.17 -12.07
C LEU A 177 64.18 3.63 -11.31
N LEU A 178 63.03 4.32 -11.35
CA LEU A 178 61.78 3.85 -10.73
C LEU A 178 61.28 2.55 -11.38
N SER A 179 61.43 2.39 -12.69
CA SER A 179 61.08 1.14 -13.40
C SER A 179 61.96 -0.03 -12.96
N VAL A 180 63.26 0.20 -12.80
CA VAL A 180 64.22 -0.80 -12.28
C VAL A 180 63.90 -1.13 -10.82
N ILE A 181 63.60 -0.12 -9.98
CA ILE A 181 63.17 -0.32 -8.59
C ILE A 181 61.86 -1.12 -8.54
N ALA A 182 60.88 -0.82 -9.40
CA ALA A 182 59.64 -1.58 -9.47
C ALA A 182 59.88 -3.03 -9.91
N MET A 183 60.76 -3.26 -10.88
CA MET A 183 61.14 -4.59 -11.34
C MET A 183 61.84 -5.39 -10.24
N ALA A 184 62.89 -4.83 -9.65
CA ALA A 184 63.64 -5.45 -8.55
C ALA A 184 62.75 -5.66 -7.31
N GLY A 185 61.91 -4.68 -6.98
CA GLY A 185 60.96 -4.76 -5.87
C GLY A 185 59.90 -5.84 -6.09
N GLY A 186 59.33 -5.94 -7.29
CA GLY A 186 58.37 -7.00 -7.63
C GLY A 186 58.98 -8.40 -7.59
N ILE A 187 60.21 -8.56 -8.11
CA ILE A 187 60.96 -9.81 -8.03
C ILE A 187 61.28 -10.14 -6.57
N GLY A 188 61.77 -9.18 -5.79
CA GLY A 188 62.08 -9.34 -4.37
C GLY A 188 60.86 -9.74 -3.55
N LEU A 189 59.72 -9.08 -3.76
CA LEU A 189 58.44 -9.45 -3.14
C LEU A 189 58.03 -10.89 -3.49
N TYR A 190 58.27 -11.33 -4.73
CA TYR A 190 57.95 -12.70 -5.13
C TYR A 190 58.87 -13.73 -4.48
N VAL A 191 60.18 -13.45 -4.41
CA VAL A 191 61.15 -14.34 -3.77
C VAL A 191 60.84 -14.49 -2.27
N VAL A 192 60.50 -13.39 -1.59
CA VAL A 192 60.20 -13.39 -0.15
C VAL A 192 58.84 -14.02 0.15
N PHE A 193 57.78 -13.63 -0.57
CA PHE A 193 56.40 -13.99 -0.23
C PHE A 193 55.78 -15.06 -1.15
N GLY A 194 56.46 -15.49 -2.21
CA GLY A 194 55.92 -16.39 -3.23
C GLY A 194 55.41 -17.72 -2.69
N LYS A 195 56.13 -18.33 -1.74
CA LYS A 195 55.68 -19.58 -1.09
C LYS A 195 54.37 -19.39 -0.32
N ALA A 196 54.27 -18.33 0.48
CA ALA A 196 53.07 -18.01 1.25
C ALA A 196 51.89 -17.62 0.34
N LEU A 197 52.15 -16.89 -0.74
CA LEU A 197 51.14 -16.48 -1.72
C LEU A 197 50.57 -17.68 -2.49
N ASN A 198 51.41 -18.62 -2.89
CA ASN A 198 50.99 -19.80 -3.66
C ASN A 198 50.31 -20.87 -2.79
N ALA A 199 50.69 -20.98 -1.52
CA ALA A 199 50.09 -21.94 -0.59
C ALA A 199 48.75 -21.47 0.03
N ASN A 200 48.41 -20.18 -0.05
CA ASN A 200 47.23 -19.62 0.61
C ASN A 200 45.94 -19.88 -0.19
N PRO A 201 45.02 -20.75 0.28
CA PRO A 201 43.76 -21.04 -0.42
C PRO A 201 42.76 -19.89 -0.38
N ARG A 202 43.01 -18.84 0.41
CA ARG A 202 42.09 -17.70 0.61
C ARG A 202 42.46 -16.47 -0.23
N GLY A 203 43.52 -16.53 -1.03
CA GLY A 203 43.85 -15.56 -2.07
C GLY A 203 44.35 -14.17 -1.62
N GLY A 204 44.31 -13.82 -0.33
CA GLY A 204 44.78 -12.51 0.15
C GLY A 204 45.23 -12.47 1.63
N PRO A 205 45.80 -11.34 2.07
CA PRO A 205 46.23 -11.13 3.46
C PRO A 205 45.09 -11.23 4.47
N TRP A 206 45.43 -11.47 5.73
CA TRP A 206 44.48 -11.47 6.84
C TRP A 206 43.76 -10.11 6.93
N GLY A 207 42.42 -10.11 7.00
CA GLY A 207 41.59 -8.90 7.11
C GLY A 207 40.99 -8.37 5.79
N MET A 208 41.60 -8.66 4.63
CA MET A 208 41.14 -8.14 3.32
C MET A 208 39.76 -8.69 2.89
N LYS A 209 39.27 -9.77 3.52
CA LYS A 209 37.94 -10.36 3.27
C LYS A 209 36.78 -9.37 3.49
N ARG A 210 36.94 -8.42 4.42
CA ARG A 210 35.91 -7.40 4.70
C ARG A 210 35.85 -6.29 3.65
N LEU A 211 36.90 -6.16 2.84
CA LEU A 211 37.01 -5.19 1.73
C LEU A 211 36.77 -5.85 0.36
N ASN A 212 36.19 -7.06 0.33
CA ASN A 212 35.80 -7.70 -0.92
C ASN A 212 34.61 -6.93 -1.52
N GLY A 213 34.82 -6.32 -2.69
CA GLY A 213 33.79 -5.54 -3.40
C GLY A 213 32.52 -6.34 -3.69
N GLY A 214 32.62 -7.64 -3.99
CA GLY A 214 31.46 -8.51 -4.21
C GLY A 214 30.62 -8.67 -2.94
N TYR A 215 31.27 -8.92 -1.80
CA TYR A 215 30.58 -9.02 -0.52
C TYR A 215 29.90 -7.70 -0.10
N LEU A 216 30.58 -6.56 -0.31
CA LEU A 216 30.01 -5.25 -0.01
C LEU A 216 28.79 -4.94 -0.88
N PHE A 217 28.83 -5.33 -2.16
CA PHE A 217 27.70 -5.19 -3.07
C PHE A 217 26.52 -6.08 -2.68
N GLU A 218 26.75 -7.36 -2.39
CA GLU A 218 25.69 -8.26 -1.93
C GLU A 218 25.06 -7.77 -0.61
N ARG A 219 25.89 -7.31 0.32
CA ARG A 219 25.41 -6.75 1.59
C ARG A 219 24.55 -5.50 1.40
N SER A 220 24.89 -4.62 0.47
CA SER A 220 24.08 -3.42 0.21
C SER A 220 22.72 -3.78 -0.40
N GLN A 221 22.67 -4.78 -1.27
CA GLN A 221 21.41 -5.30 -1.81
C GLN A 221 20.51 -5.87 -0.71
N VAL A 222 21.06 -6.68 0.20
CA VAL A 222 20.30 -7.24 1.33
C VAL A 222 19.76 -6.12 2.23
N ILE A 223 20.58 -5.13 2.58
CA ILE A 223 20.15 -3.99 3.39
C ILE A 223 19.00 -3.23 2.71
N LEU A 224 19.11 -3.00 1.40
CA LEU A 224 18.07 -2.30 0.64
C LEU A 224 16.75 -3.09 0.62
N MET A 225 16.81 -4.41 0.44
CA MET A 225 15.65 -5.29 0.49
C MET A 225 15.01 -5.31 1.88
N ASP A 226 15.81 -5.44 2.94
CA ASP A 226 15.34 -5.44 4.33
C ASP A 226 14.69 -4.11 4.70
N LEU A 227 15.29 -2.99 4.29
CA LEU A 227 14.73 -1.66 4.47
C LEU A 227 13.39 -1.52 3.74
N SER A 228 13.32 -1.99 2.49
CA SER A 228 12.09 -1.95 1.69
C SER A 228 10.97 -2.76 2.36
N GLN A 229 11.28 -3.96 2.85
CA GLN A 229 10.32 -4.78 3.58
C GLN A 229 9.91 -4.13 4.92
N TRP A 230 10.85 -3.51 5.62
CA TRP A 230 10.55 -2.79 6.86
C TRP A 230 9.59 -1.64 6.61
N ILE A 231 9.81 -0.84 5.55
CA ILE A 231 8.93 0.24 5.12
C ILE A 231 7.53 -0.29 4.83
N VAL A 232 7.40 -1.34 4.00
CA VAL A 232 6.10 -1.92 3.63
C VAL A 232 5.36 -2.48 4.84
N ARG A 233 6.06 -3.10 5.80
CA ARG A 233 5.41 -3.64 7.02
C ARG A 233 4.88 -2.56 7.95
N HIS A 234 5.50 -1.38 7.98
CA HIS A 234 5.13 -0.30 8.90
C HIS A 234 4.22 0.77 8.28
N LEU A 235 4.43 1.08 7.00
CA LEU A 235 3.69 2.11 6.25
C LEU A 235 2.71 1.52 5.23
N GLY A 236 2.75 0.20 4.97
CA GLY A 236 1.93 -0.43 3.95
C GLY A 236 0.45 -0.57 4.32
N ALA A 237 -0.36 -0.75 3.28
CA ALA A 237 -1.81 -0.83 3.37
C ALA A 237 -2.36 -2.19 3.84
N GLN A 238 -1.56 -3.08 4.42
CA GLN A 238 -2.03 -4.43 4.80
C GLN A 238 -2.97 -4.45 6.00
N ARG A 239 -2.97 -3.40 6.82
CA ARG A 239 -3.78 -3.32 8.04
C ARG A 239 -4.43 -1.94 8.15
N LEU A 240 -5.72 -1.92 8.45
CA LEU A 240 -6.49 -0.68 8.61
C LEU A 240 -5.98 0.20 9.75
N GLN A 241 -5.48 -0.40 10.84
CA GLN A 241 -5.01 0.35 12.02
C GLN A 241 -3.82 1.29 11.73
N PRO A 242 -2.70 0.82 11.12
CA PRO A 242 -1.63 1.70 10.65
C PRO A 242 -2.09 2.77 9.65
N GLN A 243 -2.99 2.43 8.72
CA GLN A 243 -3.51 3.40 7.74
C GLN A 243 -4.26 4.55 8.42
N LEU A 244 -5.23 4.23 9.29
CA LEU A 244 -5.99 5.23 10.05
C LEU A 244 -5.07 6.06 10.95
N ARG A 245 -4.07 5.42 11.57
CA ARG A 245 -3.07 6.14 12.37
C ARG A 245 -2.27 7.11 11.51
N LEU A 246 -1.80 6.69 10.34
CA LEU A 246 -1.05 7.53 9.44
C LEU A 246 -1.89 8.73 9.00
N ILE A 247 -3.14 8.50 8.57
CA ILE A 247 -4.09 9.57 8.18
C ILE A 247 -4.28 10.58 9.32
N LEU A 248 -4.53 10.11 10.54
CA LEU A 248 -4.73 10.99 11.70
C LEU A 248 -3.44 11.74 12.07
N LEU A 249 -2.29 11.08 12.05
CA LEU A 249 -1.00 11.72 12.33
C LEU A 249 -0.63 12.74 11.26
N THR A 250 -0.89 12.46 9.98
CA THR A 250 -0.67 13.43 8.91
C THR A 250 -1.62 14.61 9.04
N ALA A 251 -2.89 14.39 9.39
CA ALA A 251 -3.84 15.48 9.62
C ALA A 251 -3.41 16.36 10.81
N LEU A 252 -2.97 15.75 11.92
CA LEU A 252 -2.43 16.46 13.09
C LEU A 252 -1.15 17.21 12.75
N LEU A 253 -0.24 16.60 11.99
CA LEU A 253 1.00 17.24 11.54
C LEU A 253 0.70 18.43 10.62
N SER A 254 -0.19 18.27 9.64
CA SER A 254 -0.62 19.35 8.75
C SER A 254 -1.26 20.50 9.54
N ALA A 255 -2.11 20.19 10.53
CA ALA A 255 -2.69 21.20 11.41
C ALA A 255 -1.61 21.92 12.26
N ALA A 256 -0.63 21.17 12.78
CA ALA A 256 0.46 21.74 13.56
C ALA A 256 1.40 22.61 12.71
N VAL A 257 1.73 22.18 11.49
CA VAL A 257 2.54 22.95 10.53
C VAL A 257 1.80 24.22 10.11
N ALA A 258 0.49 24.14 9.82
CA ALA A 258 -0.32 25.31 9.54
C ALA A 258 -0.28 26.29 10.73
N ALA A 259 -0.55 25.82 11.95
CA ALA A 259 -0.48 26.66 13.15
C ALA A 259 0.90 27.31 13.37
N ALA A 260 1.99 26.58 13.12
CA ALA A 260 3.36 27.09 13.25
C ALA A 260 3.76 28.08 12.14
N GLY A 261 3.20 27.93 10.92
CA GLY A 261 3.49 28.75 9.75
C GLY A 261 2.88 30.15 9.76
N GLY A 262 2.43 30.65 10.91
CA GLY A 262 1.83 31.98 11.02
C GLY A 262 0.36 32.04 10.59
N PHE A 263 -0.31 30.89 10.39
CA PHE A 263 -1.77 30.80 10.53
C PHE A 263 -2.09 30.99 12.02
N VAL A 264 -1.89 32.21 12.49
CA VAL A 264 -2.27 32.62 13.83
C VAL A 264 -3.77 32.41 13.88
N LEU A 265 -4.21 31.47 14.72
CA LEU A 265 -5.54 31.53 15.32
C LEU A 265 -5.55 32.87 16.05
N THR A 266 -5.85 33.96 15.33
CA THR A 266 -6.00 35.27 15.94
C THR A 266 -7.12 35.09 16.93
N TRP A 267 -6.77 35.04 18.21
CA TRP A 267 -7.71 34.84 19.29
C TRP A 267 -8.71 36.00 19.18
N PRO A 268 -9.95 35.73 18.77
CA PRO A 268 -10.93 36.79 18.62
C PRO A 268 -11.17 37.41 19.99
N GLU A 269 -11.66 38.66 20.02
CA GLU A 269 -12.26 39.19 21.24
C GLU A 269 -13.28 38.18 21.76
N PHE A 270 -13.06 37.66 22.98
CA PHE A 270 -13.89 36.63 23.58
C PHE A 270 -15.32 37.17 23.76
N ARG A 271 -16.21 36.88 22.80
CA ARG A 271 -17.64 36.93 23.08
C ARG A 271 -17.95 35.69 23.92
N VAL A 272 -18.09 35.88 25.23
CA VAL A 272 -18.58 34.84 26.14
C VAL A 272 -19.94 34.40 25.61
N PRO A 273 -20.11 33.14 25.18
CA PRO A 273 -21.40 32.66 24.68
C PRO A 273 -22.46 32.83 25.77
N GLN A 274 -23.46 33.68 25.52
CA GLN A 274 -24.58 33.89 26.43
C GLN A 274 -25.56 32.73 26.29
N ALA A 275 -25.32 31.61 26.99
CA ALA A 275 -26.34 30.71 27.54
C ALA A 275 -25.68 29.45 28.13
N HIS A 276 -25.41 29.45 29.45
CA HIS A 276 -25.13 28.21 30.16
C HIS A 276 -26.46 27.50 30.45
N ASN A 277 -27.03 26.82 29.45
CA ASN A 277 -28.17 25.96 29.71
C ASN A 277 -27.67 24.62 30.28
N LEU A 278 -27.90 24.42 31.58
CA LEU A 278 -27.47 23.21 32.28
C LEU A 278 -28.07 21.93 31.68
N ALA A 279 -29.31 21.98 31.17
CA ALA A 279 -29.94 20.83 30.52
C ALA A 279 -29.27 20.47 29.20
N PHE A 280 -28.87 21.47 28.40
CA PHE A 280 -28.12 21.23 27.16
C PHE A 280 -26.71 20.67 27.44
N ALA A 281 -26.03 21.19 28.47
CA ALA A 281 -24.75 20.63 28.91
C ALA A 281 -24.90 19.19 29.43
N ALA A 282 -25.95 18.91 30.22
CA ALA A 282 -26.25 17.56 30.70
C ALA A 282 -26.54 16.58 29.55
N LEU A 283 -27.27 17.02 28.52
CA LEU A 283 -27.52 16.24 27.31
C LEU A 283 -26.21 15.83 26.63
N TRP A 284 -25.29 16.77 26.42
CA TRP A 284 -23.99 16.51 25.79
C TRP A 284 -23.05 15.68 26.67
N LEU A 285 -23.10 15.85 28.00
CA LEU A 285 -22.38 14.98 28.94
C LEU A 285 -22.90 13.53 28.85
N ALA A 286 -24.22 13.34 28.80
CA ALA A 286 -24.82 12.02 28.63
C ALA A 286 -24.48 11.40 27.27
N GLY A 287 -24.59 12.17 26.17
CA GLY A 287 -24.22 11.72 24.83
C GLY A 287 -22.73 11.38 24.71
N GLY A 288 -21.85 12.21 25.28
CA GLY A 288 -20.41 11.98 25.33
C GLY A 288 -20.04 10.76 26.16
N ALA A 289 -20.70 10.56 27.31
CA ALA A 289 -20.54 9.36 28.14
C ALA A 289 -20.97 8.10 27.38
N CYS A 290 -22.09 8.16 26.65
CA CYS A 290 -22.56 7.08 25.78
C CYS A 290 -21.54 6.75 24.68
N ALA A 291 -21.00 7.76 23.98
CA ALA A 291 -19.99 7.55 22.94
C ALA A 291 -18.69 6.92 23.48
N LEU A 292 -18.19 7.40 24.62
CA LEU A 292 -17.00 6.85 25.29
C LEU A 292 -17.24 5.41 25.77
N ALA A 293 -18.41 5.15 26.36
CA ALA A 293 -18.79 3.82 26.82
C ALA A 293 -18.98 2.85 25.63
N ALA A 294 -19.55 3.31 24.51
CA ALA A 294 -19.66 2.52 23.29
C ALA A 294 -18.27 2.10 22.78
N ALA A 295 -17.32 3.04 22.69
CA ALA A 295 -15.95 2.75 22.29
C ALA A 295 -15.24 1.79 23.26
N TRP A 296 -15.49 1.90 24.56
CA TRP A 296 -14.93 1.01 25.57
C TRP A 296 -15.49 -0.41 25.46
N GLN A 297 -16.82 -0.53 25.29
CA GLN A 297 -17.53 -1.81 25.24
C GLN A 297 -17.38 -2.55 23.90
N ALA A 298 -17.09 -1.84 22.80
CA ALA A 298 -17.03 -2.39 21.45
C ALA A 298 -16.12 -3.63 21.29
N LYS A 299 -15.10 -3.79 22.16
CA LYS A 299 -14.20 -4.94 22.08
C LYS A 299 -14.86 -6.26 22.51
N TYR A 300 -15.63 -6.26 23.59
CA TYR A 300 -16.16 -7.48 24.22
C TYR A 300 -17.69 -7.52 24.26
N HIS A 301 -18.34 -6.37 24.48
CA HIS A 301 -19.78 -6.25 24.66
C HIS A 301 -20.39 -5.44 23.51
N ARG A 302 -20.39 -6.01 22.30
CA ARG A 302 -20.81 -5.32 21.07
C ARG A 302 -22.28 -4.89 21.07
N LEU A 303 -23.17 -5.70 21.65
CA LEU A 303 -24.58 -5.33 21.82
C LEU A 303 -24.72 -4.08 22.68
N ALA A 304 -24.03 -4.04 23.84
CA ALA A 304 -24.01 -2.86 24.69
C ALA A 304 -23.41 -1.64 23.95
N ALA A 305 -22.37 -1.85 23.14
CA ALA A 305 -21.78 -0.77 22.35
C ALA A 305 -22.76 -0.19 21.32
N VAL A 306 -23.57 -1.02 20.65
CA VAL A 306 -24.61 -0.54 19.72
C VAL A 306 -25.71 0.22 20.46
N ILE A 307 -26.18 -0.27 21.62
CA ILE A 307 -27.17 0.44 22.44
C ILE A 307 -26.65 1.81 22.90
N LEU A 308 -25.40 1.86 23.37
CA LEU A 308 -24.76 3.11 23.80
C LEU A 308 -24.51 4.05 22.62
N MET A 309 -24.22 3.53 21.42
CA MET A 309 -24.13 4.33 20.21
C MET A 309 -25.48 4.98 19.87
N GLY A 310 -26.58 4.24 19.99
CA GLY A 310 -27.94 4.78 19.87
C GLY A 310 -28.26 5.88 20.89
N GLY A 311 -27.75 5.75 22.12
CA GLY A 311 -27.83 6.82 23.13
C GLY A 311 -27.11 8.11 22.72
N ALA A 312 -25.94 7.99 22.07
CA ALA A 312 -25.24 9.13 21.50
C ALA A 312 -26.00 9.74 20.29
N GLY A 313 -26.56 8.90 19.42
CA GLY A 313 -27.41 9.33 18.30
C GLY A 313 -28.68 10.06 18.76
N LEU A 314 -29.31 9.61 19.85
CA LEU A 314 -30.45 10.31 20.47
C LEU A 314 -30.04 11.68 21.01
N ALA A 315 -28.84 11.81 21.62
CA ALA A 315 -28.33 13.11 22.06
C ALA A 315 -28.10 14.07 20.89
N SER A 316 -27.62 13.57 19.75
CA SER A 316 -27.52 14.35 18.50
C SER A 316 -28.89 14.76 17.97
N CYS A 317 -29.87 13.85 17.95
CA CYS A 317 -31.25 14.14 17.56
C CYS A 317 -31.87 15.25 18.42
N LEU A 318 -31.75 15.15 19.75
CA LEU A 318 -32.26 16.16 20.69
C LEU A 318 -31.53 17.49 20.53
N THR A 319 -30.25 17.47 20.16
CA THR A 319 -29.50 18.70 19.84
C THR A 319 -30.07 19.38 18.59
N PHE A 320 -30.44 18.63 17.54
CA PHE A 320 -31.09 19.21 16.36
C PHE A 320 -32.45 19.82 16.70
N VAL A 321 -33.26 19.16 17.52
CA VAL A 321 -34.52 19.76 18.03
C VAL A 321 -34.25 21.04 18.80
N TRP A 322 -33.25 21.03 19.69
CA TRP A 322 -32.86 22.19 20.50
C TRP A 322 -32.41 23.38 19.63
N LEU A 323 -31.71 23.10 18.54
CA LEU A 323 -31.23 24.08 17.57
C LEU A 323 -32.28 24.42 16.49
N SER A 324 -33.55 24.06 16.68
CA SER A 324 -34.66 24.33 15.76
C SER A 324 -34.46 23.75 14.35
N ALA A 325 -33.84 22.57 14.26
CA ALA A 325 -33.63 21.80 13.03
C ALA A 325 -34.48 20.50 13.04
N PRO A 326 -35.81 20.59 12.91
CA PRO A 326 -36.72 19.45 13.05
C PRO A 326 -36.58 18.39 11.93
N ASP A 327 -36.29 18.79 10.68
CA ASP A 327 -36.05 17.85 9.56
C ASP A 327 -34.81 16.98 9.81
N LEU A 328 -33.72 17.60 10.31
CA LEU A 328 -32.50 16.89 10.69
C LEU A 328 -32.74 15.96 11.89
N ALA A 329 -33.51 16.40 12.87
CA ALA A 329 -33.87 15.56 14.01
C ALA A 329 -34.67 14.32 13.58
N LEU A 330 -35.69 14.50 12.73
CA LEU A 330 -36.51 13.41 12.23
C LEU A 330 -35.69 12.41 11.43
N THR A 331 -34.89 12.89 10.48
CA THR A 331 -34.02 12.04 9.66
C THR A 331 -33.00 11.30 10.51
N GLN A 332 -32.33 11.99 11.45
CA GLN A 332 -31.39 11.36 12.38
C GLN A 332 -32.05 10.23 13.18
N LEU A 333 -33.25 10.46 13.73
CA LEU A 333 -33.95 9.45 14.53
C LEU A 333 -34.28 8.21 13.71
N VAL A 334 -34.87 8.39 12.53
CA VAL A 334 -35.30 7.28 11.67
C VAL A 334 -34.09 6.52 11.12
N VAL A 335 -33.02 7.22 10.74
CA VAL A 335 -31.76 6.60 10.32
C VAL A 335 -31.10 5.84 11.47
N GLU A 336 -31.08 6.37 12.69
CA GLU A 336 -30.52 5.68 13.87
C GLU A 336 -31.22 4.35 14.14
N VAL A 337 -32.55 4.30 13.97
CA VAL A 337 -33.32 3.05 14.10
C VAL A 337 -32.90 2.03 13.05
N VAL A 338 -32.83 2.44 11.77
CA VAL A 338 -32.44 1.55 10.68
C VAL A 338 -31.00 1.06 10.84
N THR A 339 -30.05 1.95 11.09
CA THR A 339 -28.63 1.59 11.26
C THR A 339 -28.43 0.67 12.45
N THR A 340 -29.12 0.92 13.57
CA THR A 340 -29.11 0.03 14.74
C THR A 340 -29.57 -1.37 14.36
N VAL A 341 -30.70 -1.52 13.67
CA VAL A 341 -31.18 -2.84 13.24
C VAL A 341 -30.20 -3.53 12.29
N LEU A 342 -29.69 -2.82 11.28
CA LEU A 342 -28.72 -3.38 10.33
C LEU A 342 -27.42 -3.80 11.02
N LEU A 343 -26.91 -3.01 11.97
CA LEU A 343 -25.74 -3.36 12.77
C LEU A 343 -26.00 -4.59 13.63
N LEU A 344 -27.15 -4.69 14.29
CA LEU A 344 -27.53 -5.88 15.07
C LEU A 344 -27.58 -7.15 14.22
N LEU A 345 -28.13 -7.06 13.00
CA LEU A 345 -28.15 -8.16 12.04
C LEU A 345 -26.72 -8.56 11.61
N GLY A 346 -25.85 -7.57 11.39
CA GLY A 346 -24.44 -7.80 11.06
C GLY A 346 -23.62 -8.39 12.21
N LEU A 347 -23.89 -7.98 13.46
CA LEU A 347 -23.14 -8.42 14.65
C LEU A 347 -23.18 -9.93 14.86
N ARG A 348 -24.26 -10.60 14.42
CA ARG A 348 -24.39 -12.07 14.48
C ARG A 348 -23.22 -12.78 13.80
N TRP A 349 -22.69 -12.21 12.72
CA TRP A 349 -21.68 -12.84 11.86
C TRP A 349 -20.26 -12.59 12.31
N LEU A 350 -20.08 -11.86 13.41
CA LEU A 350 -18.75 -11.55 13.91
C LEU A 350 -18.36 -12.50 15.06
N PRO A 351 -17.14 -13.08 15.01
CA PRO A 351 -16.70 -14.00 16.05
C PRO A 351 -16.62 -13.29 17.41
N LYS A 352 -17.10 -13.99 18.45
CA LYS A 352 -17.00 -13.52 19.84
C LYS A 352 -15.53 -13.52 20.25
N ARG A 353 -15.08 -12.44 20.88
CA ARG A 353 -13.73 -12.41 21.48
C ARG A 353 -13.82 -13.06 22.86
N LEU A 354 -13.19 -14.22 23.01
CA LEU A 354 -13.05 -14.90 24.29
C LEU A 354 -11.93 -14.24 25.10
N ALA A 355 -12.23 -13.84 26.33
CA ALA A 355 -11.25 -13.25 27.24
C ALA A 355 -10.27 -14.30 27.79
N GLU A 356 -10.67 -15.58 27.74
CA GLU A 356 -9.95 -16.74 28.29
C GLU A 356 -8.77 -17.20 27.40
N ILE A 357 -8.69 -16.74 26.15
CA ILE A 357 -7.57 -17.10 25.26
C ILE A 357 -6.29 -16.44 25.81
N HIS A 358 -5.35 -17.27 26.27
CA HIS A 358 -4.08 -16.81 26.82
C HIS A 358 -3.21 -16.20 25.71
N VAL A 359 -2.84 -14.93 25.88
CA VAL A 359 -1.94 -14.20 24.98
C VAL A 359 -0.61 -13.97 25.71
N PRO A 360 0.55 -14.23 25.09
CA PRO A 360 1.85 -13.99 25.73
C PRO A 360 2.00 -12.58 26.30
N GLU A 361 2.65 -12.43 27.45
CA GLU A 361 2.80 -11.12 28.13
C GLU A 361 3.47 -10.06 27.26
N SER A 362 4.44 -10.47 26.42
CA SER A 362 5.14 -9.60 25.49
C SER A 362 4.18 -8.95 24.48
N GLU A 363 3.26 -9.74 23.93
CA GLU A 363 2.22 -9.26 23.02
C GLU A 363 1.19 -8.38 23.73
N GLN A 364 0.81 -8.74 24.96
CA GLN A 364 -0.07 -7.91 25.77
C GLN A 364 0.55 -6.54 26.06
N ARG A 365 1.84 -6.49 26.42
CA ARG A 365 2.57 -5.23 26.64
C ARG A 365 2.61 -4.38 25.38
N ARG A 366 2.90 -4.98 24.22
CA ARG A 366 2.89 -4.29 22.93
C ARG A 366 1.51 -3.76 22.56
N ALA A 367 0.46 -4.54 22.81
CA ALA A 367 -0.92 -4.12 22.58
C ALA A 367 -1.35 -2.98 23.52
N ARG A 368 -0.94 -3.02 24.79
CA ARG A 368 -1.19 -1.93 25.77
C ARG A 368 -0.52 -0.65 25.34
N TRP A 369 0.75 -0.71 24.94
CA TRP A 369 1.48 0.45 24.42
C TRP A 369 0.80 1.03 23.19
N ARG A 370 0.45 0.18 22.21
CA ARG A 370 -0.28 0.59 21.00
C ARG A 370 -1.58 1.31 21.34
N ARG A 371 -2.39 0.77 22.25
CA ARG A 371 -3.65 1.39 22.70
C ARG A 371 -3.45 2.69 23.48
N ARG A 372 -2.31 2.89 24.14
CA ARG A 372 -2.00 4.17 24.80
C ARG A 372 -1.69 5.23 23.75
N LEU A 373 -0.90 4.89 22.74
CA LEU A 373 -0.64 5.78 21.60
C LEU A 373 -1.93 6.12 20.85
N ASP A 374 -2.75 5.12 20.50
CA ASP A 374 -4.01 5.35 19.77
C ASP A 374 -4.97 6.23 20.59
N ARG A 375 -5.00 6.07 21.93
CA ARG A 375 -5.74 6.97 22.83
C ARG A 375 -5.19 8.39 22.81
N GLY A 376 -3.86 8.56 22.87
CA GLY A 376 -3.23 9.87 22.77
C GLY A 376 -3.59 10.58 21.46
N ILE A 377 -3.51 9.87 20.34
CA ILE A 377 -3.88 10.40 19.02
C ILE A 377 -5.36 10.79 18.98
N ALA A 378 -6.27 9.94 19.49
CA ALA A 378 -7.69 10.24 19.54
C ALA A 378 -8.01 11.48 20.38
N VAL A 379 -7.37 11.64 21.55
CA VAL A 379 -7.53 12.81 22.41
C VAL A 379 -6.99 14.07 21.72
N CYS A 380 -5.80 14.01 21.13
CA CYS A 380 -5.22 15.15 20.41
C CYS A 380 -6.07 15.56 19.20
N ALA A 381 -6.52 14.60 18.39
CA ALA A 381 -7.38 14.86 17.23
C ALA A 381 -8.74 15.42 17.66
N GLY A 382 -9.40 14.80 18.65
CA GLY A 382 -10.68 15.27 19.17
C GLY A 382 -10.59 16.67 19.78
N ALA A 383 -9.58 16.93 20.62
CA ALA A 383 -9.35 18.24 21.19
C ALA A 383 -9.00 19.29 20.12
N GLY A 384 -8.22 18.92 19.10
CA GLY A 384 -7.88 19.79 17.97
C GLY A 384 -9.12 20.20 17.18
N VAL A 385 -9.98 19.24 16.82
CA VAL A 385 -11.25 19.53 16.12
C VAL A 385 -12.17 20.38 16.99
N ALA A 386 -12.28 20.09 18.28
CA ALA A 386 -13.08 20.88 19.21
C ALA A 386 -12.56 22.32 19.33
N LEU A 387 -11.24 22.51 19.41
CA LEU A 387 -10.60 23.84 19.44
C LEU A 387 -10.89 24.61 18.15
N ILE A 388 -10.75 23.97 16.98
CA ILE A 388 -11.04 24.59 15.69
C ILE A 388 -12.51 24.98 15.58
N ALA A 389 -13.43 24.07 15.94
CA ALA A 389 -14.86 24.35 15.92
C ALA A 389 -15.22 25.53 16.84
N TRP A 390 -14.69 25.52 18.07
CA TRP A 390 -14.86 26.62 19.01
C TRP A 390 -14.28 27.94 18.48
N ALA A 391 -13.08 27.90 17.89
CA ALA A 391 -12.45 29.08 17.29
C ALA A 391 -13.20 29.65 16.09
N VAL A 392 -13.94 28.82 15.34
CA VAL A 392 -14.84 29.26 14.27
C VAL A 392 -16.12 29.86 14.85
N MET A 393 -16.71 29.25 15.89
CA MET A 393 -17.98 29.70 16.49
C MET A 393 -17.88 31.05 17.21
N VAL A 394 -16.70 31.43 17.71
CA VAL A 394 -16.48 32.73 18.39
C VAL A 394 -16.24 33.88 17.38
N ARG A 395 -16.09 33.57 16.09
CA ARG A 395 -15.94 34.60 15.05
C ARG A 395 -17.27 35.31 14.79
N PRO A 396 -17.24 36.60 14.43
CA PRO A 396 -18.45 37.30 14.00
C PRO A 396 -19.06 36.59 12.79
N PRO A 397 -20.40 36.44 12.75
CA PRO A 397 -21.07 35.84 11.61
C PRO A 397 -20.81 36.70 10.37
N VAL A 398 -20.41 36.06 9.28
CA VAL A 398 -20.30 36.70 7.97
C VAL A 398 -21.69 36.66 7.32
N GLU A 399 -22.10 37.74 6.65
CA GLU A 399 -23.32 37.73 5.85
C GLU A 399 -23.22 36.64 4.77
N GLY A 400 -24.09 35.64 4.88
CA GLY A 400 -24.12 34.49 3.99
C GLY A 400 -25.39 34.44 3.14
N VAL A 401 -25.53 33.36 2.38
CA VAL A 401 -26.69 33.10 1.51
C VAL A 401 -27.95 32.65 2.25
N SER A 402 -27.92 32.55 3.59
CA SER A 402 -29.07 32.09 4.39
C SER A 402 -30.29 33.00 4.23
N ARG A 403 -30.07 34.32 4.16
CA ARG A 403 -31.14 35.30 3.95
C ARG A 403 -31.85 35.10 2.62
N PHE A 404 -31.09 34.85 1.55
CA PHE A 404 -31.63 34.54 0.22
C PHE A 404 -32.58 33.34 0.26
N PHE A 405 -32.17 32.23 0.89
CA PHE A 405 -33.02 31.04 0.96
C PHE A 405 -34.30 31.25 1.77
N VAL A 406 -34.25 32.02 2.85
CA VAL A 406 -35.45 32.32 3.65
C VAL A 406 -36.43 33.22 2.88
N GLU A 407 -35.92 34.22 2.16
CA GLU A 407 -36.74 35.15 1.39
C GLU A 407 -37.31 34.49 0.12
N LYS A 408 -36.53 33.64 -0.56
CA LYS A 408 -36.89 33.07 -1.87
C LYS A 408 -37.55 31.69 -1.85
N ALA A 409 -37.51 30.95 -0.74
CA ALA A 409 -38.09 29.60 -0.68
C ALA A 409 -39.57 29.54 -1.06
N TYR A 410 -40.38 30.49 -0.58
CA TYR A 410 -41.81 30.52 -0.95
C TYR A 410 -42.06 31.24 -2.28
N GLU A 411 -41.36 32.35 -2.54
CA GLU A 411 -41.57 33.14 -3.77
C GLU A 411 -41.19 32.39 -5.05
N GLU A 412 -40.07 31.65 -5.03
CA GLU A 412 -39.52 31.01 -6.23
C GLU A 412 -39.83 29.51 -6.30
N ALA A 413 -39.94 28.82 -5.16
CA ALA A 413 -40.15 27.36 -5.10
C ALA A 413 -41.48 26.93 -4.45
N GLY A 414 -42.27 27.89 -3.95
CA GLY A 414 -43.63 27.68 -3.44
C GLY A 414 -43.75 26.98 -2.08
N GLY A 415 -42.63 26.68 -1.40
CA GLY A 415 -42.63 25.88 -0.18
C GLY A 415 -42.27 26.67 1.07
N ARG A 416 -42.91 26.35 2.20
CA ARG A 416 -42.61 26.96 3.51
C ARG A 416 -41.49 26.26 4.26
N ASN A 417 -41.23 24.98 3.95
CA ASN A 417 -40.11 24.26 4.53
C ASN A 417 -38.82 24.62 3.78
N VAL A 418 -38.11 25.63 4.28
CA VAL A 418 -36.85 26.11 3.68
C VAL A 418 -35.82 24.98 3.53
N VAL A 419 -35.74 24.04 4.48
CA VAL A 419 -34.78 22.93 4.40
C VAL A 419 -35.12 21.99 3.25
N ASN A 420 -36.37 21.53 3.17
CA ASN A 420 -36.79 20.64 2.09
C ASN A 420 -36.66 21.33 0.74
N VAL A 421 -37.10 22.59 0.62
CA VAL A 421 -36.96 23.39 -0.60
C VAL A 421 -35.51 23.51 -1.04
N ILE A 422 -34.56 23.76 -0.13
CA ILE A 422 -33.13 23.75 -0.49
C ILE A 422 -32.72 22.39 -1.06
N LEU A 423 -33.13 21.29 -0.44
CA LEU A 423 -32.71 19.94 -0.84
C LEU A 423 -33.32 19.48 -2.17
N VAL A 424 -34.56 19.86 -2.47
CA VAL A 424 -35.29 19.33 -3.65
C VAL A 424 -35.37 20.31 -4.81
N ASP A 425 -34.94 21.55 -4.59
CA ASP A 425 -35.03 22.64 -5.56
C ASP A 425 -33.67 23.34 -5.73
N PHE A 426 -33.34 24.31 -4.87
CA PHE A 426 -32.14 25.14 -5.02
C PHE A 426 -30.82 24.34 -5.11
N ARG A 427 -30.75 23.21 -4.38
CA ARG A 427 -29.61 22.30 -4.34
C ARG A 427 -30.04 20.85 -4.62
N ALA A 428 -31.05 20.66 -5.47
CA ALA A 428 -31.53 19.36 -5.91
C ALA A 428 -30.42 18.43 -6.43
N PHE A 429 -29.35 19.00 -7.02
CA PHE A 429 -28.22 18.25 -7.52
C PHE A 429 -27.43 17.53 -6.40
N ASP A 430 -27.31 18.14 -5.22
CA ASP A 430 -26.66 17.53 -4.06
C ASP A 430 -27.47 16.30 -3.62
N THR A 431 -28.79 16.42 -3.50
CA THR A 431 -29.69 15.30 -3.18
C THR A 431 -29.69 14.21 -4.26
N PHE A 432 -29.65 14.57 -5.54
CA PHE A 432 -29.49 13.60 -6.64
C PHE A 432 -28.19 12.79 -6.50
N GLY A 433 -27.09 13.45 -6.13
CA GLY A 433 -25.82 12.79 -5.82
C GLY A 433 -25.91 11.86 -4.61
N GLU A 434 -26.51 12.31 -3.51
CA GLU A 434 -26.68 11.53 -2.28
C GLU A 434 -27.48 10.23 -2.52
N ILE A 435 -28.63 10.31 -3.21
CA ILE A 435 -29.42 9.12 -3.52
C ILE A 435 -28.68 8.17 -4.47
N THR A 436 -27.90 8.71 -5.41
CA THR A 436 -27.05 7.89 -6.29
C THR A 436 -26.02 7.10 -5.47
N VAL A 437 -25.35 7.77 -4.52
CA VAL A 437 -24.41 7.12 -3.59
C VAL A 437 -25.12 6.04 -2.77
N LEU A 438 -26.30 6.32 -2.23
CA LEU A 438 -27.08 5.35 -1.46
C LEU A 438 -27.44 4.10 -2.30
N GLY A 439 -27.84 4.29 -3.57
CA GLY A 439 -28.10 3.21 -4.51
C GLY A 439 -26.85 2.37 -4.79
N VAL A 440 -25.70 3.02 -5.01
CA VAL A 440 -24.40 2.35 -5.19
C VAL A 440 -24.01 1.57 -3.94
N VAL A 441 -24.21 2.11 -2.74
CA VAL A 441 -23.96 1.39 -1.47
C VAL A 441 -24.83 0.13 -1.39
N GLY A 442 -26.13 0.23 -1.67
CA GLY A 442 -27.04 -0.92 -1.65
C GLY A 442 -26.59 -2.04 -2.59
N LEU A 443 -26.23 -1.70 -3.83
CA LEU A 443 -25.72 -2.66 -4.82
C LEU A 443 -24.36 -3.24 -4.42
N THR A 444 -23.48 -2.42 -3.83
CA THR A 444 -22.16 -2.86 -3.36
C THR A 444 -22.29 -3.84 -2.20
N VAL A 445 -23.18 -3.57 -1.25
CA VAL A 445 -23.49 -4.48 -0.13
C VAL A 445 -23.99 -5.82 -0.67
N LEU A 446 -24.92 -5.81 -1.63
CA LEU A 446 -25.38 -7.03 -2.29
C LEU A 446 -24.21 -7.80 -2.94
N ALA A 447 -23.35 -7.11 -3.70
CA ALA A 447 -22.22 -7.72 -4.38
C ALA A 447 -21.20 -8.34 -3.40
N LEU A 448 -20.88 -7.64 -2.32
CA LEU A 448 -19.98 -8.12 -1.27
C LEU A 448 -20.58 -9.31 -0.52
N LEU A 449 -21.87 -9.25 -0.19
CA LEU A 449 -22.55 -10.31 0.57
C LEU A 449 -22.86 -11.55 -0.27
N ARG A 450 -22.93 -11.44 -1.60
CA ARG A 450 -23.15 -12.60 -2.50
C ARG A 450 -22.06 -13.68 -2.36
N ARG A 451 -20.82 -13.28 -2.07
CA ARG A 451 -19.66 -14.17 -1.85
C ARG A 451 -19.16 -14.14 -0.40
N PHE A 452 -19.96 -13.65 0.53
CA PHE A 452 -19.59 -13.61 1.93
C PHE A 452 -19.38 -15.02 2.48
N ARG A 453 -18.23 -15.23 3.11
CA ARG A 453 -17.90 -16.47 3.84
C ARG A 453 -17.73 -16.08 5.31
N PRO A 454 -18.68 -16.41 6.19
CA PRO A 454 -18.55 -16.11 7.61
C PRO A 454 -17.38 -16.91 8.22
N ALA A 455 -16.84 -16.39 9.31
CA ALA A 455 -15.80 -17.10 10.07
C ALA A 455 -16.36 -18.42 10.63
N SER A 456 -15.52 -19.46 10.68
CA SER A 456 -15.87 -20.79 11.20
C SER A 456 -16.54 -20.73 12.57
N ASP A 457 -16.04 -19.88 13.46
CA ASP A 457 -16.55 -19.77 14.84
C ASP A 457 -17.97 -19.17 14.90
N SER A 458 -18.36 -18.44 13.86
CA SER A 458 -19.70 -17.86 13.70
C SER A 458 -20.65 -18.79 12.93
N LEU A 459 -20.17 -19.98 12.51
CA LEU A 459 -20.96 -21.07 11.93
C LEU A 459 -21.63 -21.94 12.99
N SER A 460 -21.44 -21.72 14.29
CA SER A 460 -22.23 -22.43 15.30
C SER A 460 -23.56 -21.72 15.57
N GLN A 461 -24.59 -22.47 15.98
CA GLN A 461 -25.82 -21.87 16.43
C GLN A 461 -25.57 -21.05 17.71
N PRO A 462 -26.20 -19.87 17.87
CA PRO A 462 -26.08 -19.08 19.10
C PRO A 462 -26.41 -19.93 20.32
N MET A 463 -25.64 -19.76 21.41
CA MET A 463 -25.87 -20.48 22.67
C MET A 463 -27.32 -20.33 23.17
N GLN A 464 -27.91 -19.14 23.02
CA GLN A 464 -29.30 -18.90 23.36
C GLN A 464 -30.27 -19.82 22.60
N LYS A 465 -30.07 -19.96 21.27
CA LYS A 465 -30.90 -20.83 20.44
C LYS A 465 -30.73 -22.29 20.85
N ARG A 466 -29.49 -22.75 21.05
CA ARG A 466 -29.21 -24.13 21.52
C ARG A 466 -29.90 -24.46 22.85
N VAL A 467 -29.90 -23.52 23.80
CA VAL A 467 -30.59 -23.70 25.09
C VAL A 467 -32.10 -23.74 24.92
N GLN A 468 -32.66 -22.90 24.04
CA GLN A 468 -34.09 -22.90 23.72
C GLN A 468 -34.51 -24.21 23.04
N ASP A 469 -33.80 -24.62 21.99
CA ASP A 469 -34.08 -25.86 21.26
C ASP A 469 -33.95 -27.09 22.18
N ALA A 470 -32.95 -27.12 23.07
CA ALA A 470 -32.83 -28.18 24.08
C ALA A 470 -34.00 -28.18 25.08
N SER A 471 -34.51 -27.01 25.47
CA SER A 471 -35.68 -26.90 26.34
C SER A 471 -36.96 -27.33 25.64
N ASP A 472 -37.09 -27.10 24.33
CA ASP A 472 -38.24 -27.53 23.54
C ASP A 472 -38.23 -29.06 23.39
N ARG A 473 -37.09 -29.67 23.06
CA ARG A 473 -36.94 -31.15 22.99
C ARG A 473 -37.24 -31.85 24.31
N ALA A 474 -36.94 -31.21 25.44
CA ALA A 474 -37.15 -31.79 26.76
C ALA A 474 -38.62 -31.79 27.21
N ARG A 475 -39.52 -31.08 26.52
CA ARG A 475 -40.93 -30.95 26.87
C ARG A 475 -41.79 -31.74 25.88
N GLU A 476 -42.62 -32.64 26.40
CA GLU A 476 -43.58 -33.39 25.56
C GLU A 476 -44.57 -32.44 24.87
N GLY A 477 -44.85 -32.72 23.59
CA GLY A 477 -45.78 -31.94 22.77
C GLY A 477 -45.22 -30.64 22.21
N ARG A 478 -43.91 -30.37 22.36
CA ARG A 478 -43.24 -29.20 21.75
C ARG A 478 -42.31 -29.58 20.62
N THR A 479 -42.22 -28.71 19.63
CA THR A 479 -41.28 -28.77 18.51
C THR A 479 -40.17 -27.72 18.66
N GLU A 480 -39.01 -27.97 18.05
CA GLU A 480 -37.91 -27.01 18.05
C GLU A 480 -38.35 -25.66 17.48
N GLY A 481 -38.18 -24.60 18.27
CA GLY A 481 -38.57 -23.25 17.88
C GLY A 481 -39.87 -22.76 18.50
N ASP A 482 -40.61 -23.63 19.20
CA ASP A 482 -41.85 -23.25 19.91
C ASP A 482 -41.59 -22.18 20.97
N THR A 483 -40.50 -22.30 21.74
CA THR A 483 -40.14 -21.27 22.73
C THR A 483 -39.89 -19.91 22.07
N LEU A 484 -39.30 -19.89 20.86
CA LEU A 484 -39.07 -18.65 20.12
C LEU A 484 -40.37 -18.07 19.58
N SER A 485 -41.25 -18.89 18.99
CA SER A 485 -42.55 -18.43 18.49
C SER A 485 -43.42 -17.89 19.62
N ASP A 486 -43.44 -18.54 20.78
CA ASP A 486 -44.18 -18.10 21.96
C ASP A 486 -43.66 -16.73 22.45
N THR A 487 -42.33 -16.59 22.53
CA THR A 487 -41.70 -15.32 22.96
C THR A 487 -41.94 -14.20 21.94
N MET A 488 -41.96 -14.52 20.65
CA MET A 488 -42.18 -13.55 19.56
C MET A 488 -43.66 -13.30 19.26
N MET A 489 -44.60 -14.00 19.90
CA MET A 489 -46.02 -13.87 19.61
C MET A 489 -46.51 -12.43 19.84
N ILE A 490 -46.31 -11.89 21.05
CA ILE A 490 -46.77 -10.53 21.39
C ILE A 490 -46.00 -9.47 20.57
N PRO A 491 -44.65 -9.45 20.54
CA PRO A 491 -43.92 -8.48 19.72
C PRO A 491 -44.26 -8.58 18.24
N GLY A 492 -44.45 -9.80 17.71
CA GLY A 492 -44.78 -10.05 16.31
C GLY A 492 -46.15 -9.49 15.93
N VAL A 493 -47.16 -9.65 16.78
CA VAL A 493 -48.49 -9.05 16.57
C VAL A 493 -48.40 -7.52 16.56
N VAL A 494 -47.69 -6.93 17.54
CA VAL A 494 -47.50 -5.47 17.60
C VAL A 494 -46.78 -4.95 16.36
N MET A 495 -45.70 -5.60 15.93
CA MET A 495 -44.95 -5.21 14.72
C MET A 495 -45.82 -5.28 13.45
N ARG A 496 -46.64 -6.32 13.30
CA ARG A 496 -47.58 -6.45 12.18
C ARG A 496 -48.67 -5.38 12.19
N TRP A 497 -49.17 -5.02 13.37
CA TRP A 497 -50.15 -3.95 13.52
C TRP A 497 -49.55 -2.58 13.22
N LEU A 498 -48.29 -2.36 13.60
CA LEU A 498 -47.57 -1.11 13.30
C LEU A 498 -47.29 -0.92 11.81
N PHE A 499 -47.23 -1.99 11.02
CA PHE A 499 -46.93 -1.92 9.59
C PHE A 499 -47.78 -0.89 8.81
N PRO A 500 -49.13 -0.95 8.79
CA PRO A 500 -49.95 0.05 8.11
C PRO A 500 -49.81 1.46 8.71
N PHE A 501 -49.62 1.59 10.03
CA PHE A 501 -49.44 2.90 10.66
C PHE A 501 -48.12 3.56 10.26
N ILE A 502 -47.04 2.79 10.12
CA ILE A 502 -45.75 3.31 9.66
C ILE A 502 -45.83 3.70 8.18
N ILE A 503 -46.57 2.94 7.35
CA ILE A 503 -46.83 3.34 5.97
C ILE A 503 -47.60 4.66 5.92
N LEU A 504 -48.66 4.80 6.71
CA LEU A 504 -49.42 6.06 6.81
C LEU A 504 -48.53 7.21 7.29
N LEU A 505 -47.66 6.97 8.28
CA LEU A 505 -46.68 7.95 8.74
C LEU A 505 -45.71 8.34 7.61
N ALA A 506 -45.18 7.37 6.85
CA ALA A 506 -44.29 7.64 5.74
C ALA A 506 -44.97 8.49 4.64
N VAL A 507 -46.21 8.15 4.28
CA VAL A 507 -47.02 8.94 3.34
C VAL A 507 -47.27 10.35 3.88
N HIS A 508 -47.59 10.48 5.17
CA HIS A 508 -47.78 11.79 5.81
C HIS A 508 -46.50 12.64 5.80
N LEU A 509 -45.35 12.05 6.09
CA LEU A 509 -44.05 12.73 6.05
C LEU A 509 -43.67 13.17 4.63
N PHE A 510 -44.02 12.36 3.62
CA PHE A 510 -43.82 12.70 2.21
C PHE A 510 -44.71 13.87 1.79
N LEU A 511 -46.03 13.76 2.00
CA LEU A 511 -47.00 14.75 1.52
C LEU A 511 -46.82 16.12 2.16
N ARG A 512 -46.41 16.18 3.43
CA ARG A 512 -46.24 17.46 4.14
C ARG A 512 -44.86 18.10 3.93
N GLY A 513 -43.91 17.39 3.32
CA GLY A 513 -42.49 17.76 3.32
C GLY A 513 -42.17 19.15 2.73
N HIS A 514 -43.00 19.62 1.80
CA HIS A 514 -42.84 20.93 1.16
C HIS A 514 -43.14 22.11 2.10
N ASP A 515 -43.98 21.91 3.11
CA ASP A 515 -44.41 22.98 4.04
C ASP A 515 -44.04 22.72 5.51
N LEU A 516 -43.86 21.47 5.91
CA LEU A 516 -43.61 21.03 7.28
C LEU A 516 -42.47 20.02 7.33
N PRO A 517 -41.87 19.79 8.51
CA PRO A 517 -40.73 18.90 8.64
C PRO A 517 -41.01 17.49 8.11
N GLY A 518 -40.19 16.98 7.19
CA GLY A 518 -40.48 15.76 6.45
C GLY A 518 -39.68 15.66 5.16
N GLY A 519 -40.32 15.21 4.08
CA GLY A 519 -39.71 15.10 2.75
C GLY A 519 -39.44 13.66 2.32
N GLY A 520 -38.94 13.52 1.09
CA GLY A 520 -38.78 12.22 0.43
C GLY A 520 -37.82 11.27 1.17
N PHE A 521 -36.72 11.78 1.70
CA PHE A 521 -35.73 10.93 2.40
C PHE A 521 -36.29 10.33 3.70
N ALA A 522 -36.82 11.16 4.61
CA ALA A 522 -37.38 10.71 5.89
C ALA A 522 -38.54 9.73 5.68
N ALA A 523 -39.40 10.00 4.71
CA ALA A 523 -40.48 9.11 4.31
C ALA A 523 -39.97 7.76 3.79
N GLY A 524 -38.94 7.77 2.93
CA GLY A 524 -38.32 6.55 2.41
C GLY A 524 -37.70 5.68 3.50
N VAL A 525 -36.98 6.28 4.46
CA VAL A 525 -36.41 5.51 5.59
C VAL A 525 -37.53 4.99 6.52
N ALA A 526 -38.56 5.79 6.80
CA ALA A 526 -39.70 5.34 7.60
C ALA A 526 -40.43 4.16 6.94
N LEU A 527 -40.67 4.22 5.64
CA LEU A 527 -41.25 3.13 4.87
C LEU A 527 -40.34 1.88 4.87
N SER A 528 -39.01 2.07 4.85
CA SER A 528 -38.06 0.98 5.02
C SER A 528 -38.18 0.30 6.37
N ILE A 529 -38.41 1.06 7.46
CA ILE A 529 -38.65 0.49 8.80
C ILE A 529 -39.88 -0.42 8.79
N ALA A 530 -40.96 -0.06 8.09
CA ALA A 530 -42.14 -0.92 7.98
C ALA A 530 -41.76 -2.30 7.40
N PHE A 531 -41.00 -2.31 6.29
CA PHE A 531 -40.49 -3.57 5.73
C PHE A 531 -39.56 -4.31 6.70
N ILE A 532 -38.62 -3.61 7.34
CA ILE A 532 -37.69 -4.21 8.33
C ILE A 532 -38.46 -4.93 9.44
N LEU A 533 -39.47 -4.30 10.02
CA LEU A 533 -40.30 -4.92 11.07
C LEU A 533 -41.06 -6.14 10.56
N GLN A 534 -41.49 -6.14 9.29
CA GLN A 534 -42.15 -7.30 8.70
C GLN A 534 -41.19 -8.47 8.51
N TYR A 535 -39.97 -8.22 8.03
CA TYR A 535 -38.90 -9.23 7.92
C TYR A 535 -38.49 -9.78 9.29
N MET A 536 -38.45 -8.94 10.32
CA MET A 536 -38.12 -9.35 11.70
C MET A 536 -39.23 -10.19 12.35
N SER A 537 -40.49 -9.80 12.17
CA SER A 537 -41.64 -10.44 12.83
C SER A 537 -42.08 -11.74 12.15
N SER A 538 -42.01 -11.81 10.82
CA SER A 538 -42.62 -12.90 10.04
C SER A 538 -41.58 -13.75 9.30
N GLY A 539 -40.32 -13.33 9.29
CA GLY A 539 -39.24 -14.01 8.59
C GLY A 539 -39.22 -13.73 7.09
N ALA A 540 -38.06 -13.87 6.46
CA ALA A 540 -37.86 -13.48 5.05
C ALA A 540 -38.70 -14.31 4.06
N ARG A 541 -38.86 -15.63 4.28
CA ARG A 541 -39.67 -16.50 3.39
C ARG A 541 -41.12 -16.04 3.32
N TRP A 542 -41.75 -15.80 4.48
CA TRP A 542 -43.14 -15.35 4.56
C TRP A 542 -43.37 -14.02 3.85
N VAL A 543 -42.40 -13.09 3.97
CA VAL A 543 -42.48 -11.77 3.35
C VAL A 543 -42.34 -11.86 1.84
N GLU A 544 -41.35 -12.60 1.36
CA GLU A 544 -41.08 -12.73 -0.08
C GLU A 544 -42.15 -13.55 -0.82
N GLU A 545 -42.83 -14.48 -0.15
CA GLU A 545 -43.97 -15.22 -0.72
C GLU A 545 -45.24 -14.37 -0.86
N ARG A 546 -45.38 -13.29 -0.07
CA ARG A 546 -46.61 -12.48 0.02
C ARG A 546 -46.47 -11.06 -0.51
N LEU A 547 -45.25 -10.53 -0.55
CA LEU A 547 -44.93 -9.20 -1.05
C LEU A 547 -43.90 -9.32 -2.18
N GLU A 548 -44.27 -8.83 -3.36
CA GLU A 548 -43.33 -8.73 -4.48
C GLU A 548 -42.36 -7.56 -4.29
N ILE A 549 -41.32 -7.79 -3.48
CA ILE A 549 -40.29 -6.79 -3.24
C ILE A 549 -39.19 -6.98 -4.28
N ARG A 550 -38.96 -5.95 -5.12
CA ARG A 550 -37.91 -5.94 -6.15
C ARG A 550 -36.95 -4.77 -5.92
N PRO A 551 -36.10 -4.81 -4.88
CA PRO A 551 -35.34 -3.64 -4.42
C PRO A 551 -34.41 -3.04 -5.48
N ILE A 552 -33.80 -3.90 -6.32
CA ILE A 552 -32.91 -3.47 -7.41
C ILE A 552 -33.69 -2.64 -8.45
N ILE A 553 -34.92 -3.04 -8.77
CA ILE A 553 -35.79 -2.29 -9.69
C ILE A 553 -36.19 -0.97 -9.05
N TRP A 554 -36.50 -0.96 -7.75
CA TRP A 554 -36.84 0.28 -7.03
C TRP A 554 -35.68 1.28 -7.02
N ILE A 555 -34.43 0.83 -6.83
CA ILE A 555 -33.25 1.71 -6.98
C ILE A 555 -33.19 2.31 -8.38
N GLY A 556 -33.34 1.49 -9.42
CA GLY A 556 -33.31 1.94 -10.81
C GLY A 556 -34.45 2.90 -11.16
N VAL A 557 -35.69 2.57 -10.76
CA VAL A 557 -36.87 3.40 -10.99
C VAL A 557 -36.76 4.71 -10.21
N GLY A 558 -36.34 4.70 -8.95
CA GLY A 558 -36.17 5.90 -8.15
C GLY A 558 -35.14 6.86 -8.76
N LEU A 559 -34.00 6.32 -9.22
CA LEU A 559 -32.96 7.12 -9.89
C LEU A 559 -33.45 7.67 -11.24
N LEU A 560 -34.14 6.84 -12.03
CA LEU A 560 -34.74 7.27 -13.29
C LEU A 560 -35.80 8.35 -13.08
N LEU A 561 -36.66 8.22 -12.07
CA LEU A 561 -37.66 9.23 -11.73
C LEU A 561 -37.00 10.57 -11.37
N ALA A 562 -35.97 10.55 -10.52
CA ALA A 562 -35.23 11.75 -10.13
C ALA A 562 -34.47 12.38 -11.31
N ALA A 563 -33.86 11.57 -12.18
CA ALA A 563 -33.16 12.06 -13.35
C ALA A 563 -34.13 12.62 -14.41
N LEU A 564 -35.23 11.91 -14.68
CA LEU A 564 -36.22 12.33 -15.67
C LEU A 564 -36.97 13.58 -15.20
N SER A 565 -37.33 13.68 -13.91
CA SER A 565 -37.98 14.88 -13.38
C SER A 565 -37.09 16.12 -13.54
N GLY A 566 -35.77 15.99 -13.32
CA GLY A 566 -34.81 17.06 -13.57
C GLY A 566 -34.58 17.37 -15.04
N ALA A 567 -34.63 16.35 -15.91
CA ALA A 567 -34.42 16.51 -17.35
C ALA A 567 -35.59 17.22 -18.05
N VAL A 568 -36.78 17.30 -17.43
CA VAL A 568 -37.91 18.06 -17.96
C VAL A 568 -37.53 19.53 -18.20
N GLY A 569 -36.66 20.11 -17.37
CA GLY A 569 -36.18 21.48 -17.55
C GLY A 569 -35.58 21.74 -18.94
N TRP A 570 -34.86 20.76 -19.52
CA TRP A 570 -34.26 20.88 -20.85
C TRP A 570 -35.29 21.03 -21.97
N ILE A 571 -36.49 20.48 -21.80
CA ILE A 571 -37.58 20.61 -22.77
C ILE A 571 -38.04 22.08 -22.88
N PHE A 572 -37.86 22.85 -21.80
CA PHE A 572 -38.25 24.26 -21.69
C PHE A 572 -37.05 25.22 -21.77
N ASP A 573 -35.90 24.77 -22.30
CA ASP A 573 -34.65 25.53 -22.37
C ASP A 573 -34.17 26.06 -21.00
N GLN A 574 -34.49 25.32 -19.93
CA GLN A 574 -34.04 25.58 -18.57
C GLN A 574 -32.91 24.62 -18.17
N PRO A 575 -32.07 25.01 -17.18
CA PRO A 575 -31.10 24.11 -16.59
C PRO A 575 -31.71 22.81 -16.04
N PHE A 576 -30.86 21.79 -15.90
CA PHE A 576 -31.25 20.53 -15.26
C PHE A 576 -31.71 20.78 -13.82
N LEU A 577 -32.80 20.11 -13.40
CA LEU A 577 -33.43 20.24 -12.07
C LEU A 577 -34.09 21.59 -11.78
N THR A 578 -34.40 22.40 -12.79
CA THR A 578 -35.32 23.53 -12.60
C THR A 578 -36.72 23.03 -12.26
N THR A 579 -37.25 23.48 -11.12
CA THR A 579 -38.59 23.12 -10.64
C THR A 579 -39.64 24.13 -11.10
N TYR A 580 -40.90 23.71 -11.03
CA TYR A 580 -42.05 24.58 -11.26
C TYR A 580 -43.09 24.36 -10.18
N PHE A 581 -43.73 25.44 -9.76
CA PHE A 581 -44.75 25.43 -8.73
C PHE A 581 -46.03 26.10 -9.21
N GLN A 582 -47.18 25.44 -8.99
CA GLN A 582 -48.50 25.97 -9.30
C GLN A 582 -49.55 25.40 -8.32
N TYR A 583 -50.57 26.19 -7.98
CA TYR A 583 -51.77 25.65 -7.34
C TYR A 583 -52.70 25.01 -8.39
N ALA A 584 -53.05 23.75 -8.20
CA ALA A 584 -54.05 23.07 -9.01
C ALA A 584 -55.36 22.90 -8.24
N ASP A 585 -56.48 23.11 -8.92
CA ASP A 585 -57.81 22.88 -8.38
C ASP A 585 -58.19 21.41 -8.63
N LEU A 586 -58.03 20.57 -7.60
CA LEU A 586 -58.39 19.15 -7.67
C LEU A 586 -59.87 18.97 -7.27
N PRO A 587 -60.64 18.16 -8.02
CA PRO A 587 -62.01 17.83 -7.63
C PRO A 587 -61.99 17.13 -6.25
N LEU A 588 -62.89 17.53 -5.35
CA LEU A 588 -63.02 17.12 -3.93
C LEU A 588 -62.00 17.73 -2.94
N LEU A 589 -60.77 18.02 -3.35
CA LEU A 589 -59.69 18.48 -2.45
C LEU A 589 -59.48 20.00 -2.47
N GLY A 590 -59.99 20.70 -3.49
CA GLY A 590 -59.83 22.15 -3.64
C GLY A 590 -58.46 22.54 -4.19
N ARG A 591 -58.01 23.76 -3.84
CA ARG A 591 -56.71 24.33 -4.24
C ARG A 591 -55.58 23.58 -3.54
N VAL A 592 -54.80 22.79 -4.27
CA VAL A 592 -53.64 22.06 -3.72
C VAL A 592 -52.35 22.60 -4.34
N PRO A 593 -51.32 22.92 -3.53
CA PRO A 593 -49.99 23.26 -4.06
C PRO A 593 -49.39 22.04 -4.77
N LEU A 594 -49.06 22.18 -6.06
CA LEU A 594 -48.32 21.19 -6.84
C LEU A 594 -46.96 21.76 -7.22
N ALA A 595 -45.90 21.09 -6.79
CA ALA A 595 -44.54 21.34 -7.24
C ALA A 595 -44.06 20.15 -8.08
N SER A 596 -43.37 20.41 -9.19
CA SER A 596 -42.67 19.34 -9.94
C SER A 596 -41.62 18.63 -9.08
N ALA A 597 -41.11 19.31 -8.04
CA ALA A 597 -40.22 18.75 -7.02
C ALA A 597 -40.79 17.51 -6.31
N VAL A 598 -42.11 17.36 -6.22
CA VAL A 598 -42.74 16.17 -5.61
C VAL A 598 -42.40 14.88 -6.38
N LEU A 599 -42.24 14.96 -7.70
CA LEU A 599 -41.82 13.80 -8.52
C LEU A 599 -40.36 13.44 -8.29
N PHE A 600 -39.50 14.43 -8.10
CA PHE A 600 -38.12 14.22 -7.70
C PHE A 600 -38.05 13.55 -6.32
N ASP A 601 -38.79 14.07 -5.34
CA ASP A 601 -38.91 13.50 -4.00
C ASP A 601 -39.50 12.08 -4.00
N LEU A 602 -40.45 11.78 -4.90
CA LEU A 602 -40.96 10.42 -5.08
C LEU A 602 -39.85 9.47 -5.54
N GLY A 603 -38.99 9.93 -6.47
CA GLY A 603 -37.79 9.21 -6.87
C GLY A 603 -36.86 8.92 -5.69
N VAL A 604 -36.64 9.92 -4.82
CA VAL A 604 -35.87 9.78 -3.57
C VAL A 604 -36.47 8.71 -2.67
N VAL A 605 -37.78 8.75 -2.39
CA VAL A 605 -38.48 7.76 -1.54
C VAL A 605 -38.26 6.35 -2.08
N VAL A 606 -38.55 6.14 -3.37
CA VAL A 606 -38.49 4.81 -4.00
C VAL A 606 -37.06 4.26 -3.97
N LEU A 607 -36.05 5.11 -4.23
CA LEU A 607 -34.65 4.70 -4.18
C LEU A 607 -34.23 4.35 -2.76
N VAL A 608 -34.52 5.20 -1.78
CA VAL A 608 -34.13 5.00 -0.37
C VAL A 608 -34.72 3.69 0.17
N VAL A 609 -35.99 3.42 -0.14
CA VAL A 609 -36.65 2.15 0.20
C VAL A 609 -35.96 0.98 -0.49
N GLY A 610 -35.73 1.09 -1.81
CA GLY A 610 -35.02 0.08 -2.59
C GLY A 610 -33.64 -0.25 -2.01
N ALA A 611 -32.82 0.75 -1.73
CA ALA A 611 -31.47 0.57 -1.20
C ALA A 611 -31.48 -0.04 0.21
N THR A 612 -32.31 0.49 1.11
CA THR A 612 -32.36 0.03 2.51
C THR A 612 -32.90 -1.40 2.61
N VAL A 613 -33.98 -1.71 1.90
CA VAL A 613 -34.55 -3.05 1.85
C VAL A 613 -33.59 -4.02 1.17
N LEU A 614 -32.85 -3.60 0.14
CA LEU A 614 -31.82 -4.45 -0.48
C LEU A 614 -30.73 -4.85 0.52
N VAL A 615 -30.23 -3.90 1.31
CA VAL A 615 -29.22 -4.16 2.36
C VAL A 615 -29.78 -5.14 3.41
N LEU A 616 -31.02 -4.92 3.85
CA LEU A 616 -31.70 -5.81 4.78
C LEU A 616 -31.80 -7.23 4.23
N VAL A 617 -32.33 -7.39 3.01
CA VAL A 617 -32.53 -8.68 2.34
C VAL A 617 -31.19 -9.39 2.17
N ALA A 618 -30.16 -8.68 1.70
CA ALA A 618 -28.83 -9.24 1.51
C ALA A 618 -28.23 -9.79 2.82
N LEU A 619 -28.46 -9.11 3.95
CA LEU A 619 -28.03 -9.56 5.29
C LEU A 619 -28.91 -10.72 5.80
N ALA A 620 -30.22 -10.64 5.62
CA ALA A 620 -31.18 -11.65 6.07
C ALA A 620 -30.95 -12.99 5.34
N HIS A 621 -30.71 -12.97 4.03
CA HIS A 621 -30.46 -14.18 3.23
C HIS A 621 -29.21 -14.95 3.63
N GLN A 622 -28.20 -14.28 4.21
CA GLN A 622 -27.04 -14.99 4.77
C GLN A 622 -27.45 -15.99 5.85
N SER A 623 -28.48 -15.64 6.64
CA SER A 623 -28.97 -16.51 7.71
C SER A 623 -29.72 -17.74 7.19
N LEU A 624 -30.44 -17.59 6.07
CA LEU A 624 -31.21 -18.66 5.44
C LEU A 624 -30.36 -19.63 4.62
N ARG A 625 -29.33 -19.12 3.92
CA ARG A 625 -28.44 -19.96 3.12
C ARG A 625 -27.71 -21.00 3.96
N ARG A 626 -27.40 -20.67 5.22
CA ARG A 626 -26.77 -21.57 6.18
C ARG A 626 -27.71 -22.66 6.69
N ALA A 627 -28.97 -22.33 7.01
CA ALA A 627 -29.95 -23.33 7.45
C ALA A 627 -30.07 -24.48 6.43
N ARG A 628 -30.06 -24.15 5.13
CA ARG A 628 -30.08 -25.16 4.06
C ARG A 628 -28.79 -25.99 3.94
N ILE A 629 -27.63 -25.43 4.27
CA ILE A 629 -26.36 -26.17 4.27
C ILE A 629 -26.30 -27.10 5.48
N GLU A 630 -26.72 -26.64 6.66
CA GLU A 630 -26.82 -27.48 7.86
C GLU A 630 -27.82 -28.63 7.68
N GLU A 631 -28.98 -28.36 7.07
CA GLU A 631 -29.97 -29.39 6.71
C GLU A 631 -29.35 -30.43 5.75
N ALA A 632 -28.65 -29.98 4.70
CA ALA A 632 -28.00 -30.89 3.74
C ALA A 632 -26.81 -31.67 4.34
N GLU A 633 -26.04 -31.08 5.26
CA GLU A 633 -24.96 -31.77 5.99
C GLU A 633 -25.52 -32.79 6.98
N ALA A 634 -26.60 -32.46 7.71
CA ALA A 634 -27.26 -33.38 8.63
C ALA A 634 -27.95 -34.54 7.88
N GLU A 635 -28.56 -34.28 6.72
CA GLU A 635 -29.10 -35.33 5.84
C GLU A 635 -27.98 -36.25 5.33
N ALA A 636 -26.82 -35.69 4.95
CA ALA A 636 -25.67 -36.48 4.51
C ALA A 636 -25.04 -37.32 5.65
N GLU A 637 -24.98 -36.80 6.88
CA GLU A 637 -24.53 -37.55 8.06
C GLU A 637 -25.51 -38.67 8.43
N ALA A 638 -26.83 -38.40 8.40
CA ALA A 638 -27.86 -39.41 8.64
C ALA A 638 -27.84 -40.53 7.57
N GLU A 639 -27.63 -40.18 6.30
CA GLU A 639 -27.44 -41.16 5.23
C GLU A 639 -26.15 -41.99 5.39
N ALA A 640 -25.08 -41.38 5.91
CA ALA A 640 -23.82 -42.06 6.17
C ALA A 640 -23.93 -43.03 7.36
N GLU A 641 -24.64 -42.65 8.43
CA GLU A 641 -24.94 -43.53 9.57
C GLU A 641 -25.85 -44.69 9.17
N GLN A 642 -26.86 -44.46 8.33
CA GLN A 642 -27.72 -45.53 7.80
C GLN A 642 -26.96 -46.50 6.88
N LYS A 643 -25.98 -46.03 6.10
CA LYS A 643 -25.12 -46.88 5.26
C LYS A 643 -24.04 -47.61 6.07
N GLY A 644 -23.56 -47.02 7.16
CA GLY A 644 -22.57 -47.61 8.07
C GLY A 644 -23.13 -48.66 9.03
N GLY A 645 -24.42 -48.58 9.38
CA GLY A 645 -25.11 -49.60 10.20
C GLY A 645 -25.61 -50.83 9.44
N ALA A 646 -25.36 -50.91 8.12
CA ALA A 646 -25.74 -52.04 7.26
C ALA A 646 -24.53 -52.92 6.84
N GLN A 647 -23.37 -52.73 7.46
CA GLN A 647 -22.22 -53.66 7.45
C GLN A 647 -22.10 -54.30 8.83
#